data_AF-A0A2E2W6A4-F1
#
_entry.id   AF-A0A2E2W6A4-F1
#
_cell.length_a   1.000
_cell.length_b   1.000
_cell.length_c   1.000
_cell.angle_alpha   90.00
_cell.angle_beta   90.00
_cell.angle_gamma   90.00
#
_symmetry.space_group_name_H-M   'P 1'
#
loop_
_entity.id
_entity.type
_entity.pdbx_description
1 polymer ?
#
loop_
_entity_poly.entity_id
_entity_poly.type
_entity_poly.pdbx_seq_one_letter_code
_entity_poly.pdbx_strand_id
1 'polypeptide(L)'
;MWQTNAQYVVDQAGTFAPADLSTGATPVAAVGDDVGNGPIPIGFTFTFFGNDYTELYISSNGYVTFDPADQTDFSEDVIPNPNLPNNIIALGWDDLNTALGGTVRYRLDGAPGSQIFIIEFQNIEHLGGGVGVNAQIKLFEGSNDIELHGIEYTADGPGTDSWVQGIENADGTVGFATPGRNGVNWNASNDYVRFSLTGGPPPPAPTVITQQNGIFNACTDFQDGDVFADSGGLGGTYSNNENSTIQFCPEAGETVTLNFTSFAVENGFDNMIVTGAATGNGNYTGATQPTTIVSAPGTCMSIQFTSDTSVTLAGWAADISLSTPCAVAPPPTPIVITQQNGIFNACTDFQDGDTFADSGGLGGNYSNNELSTIQFCAEAGETVTLDFTLFDLENNFDDLTISGSVGSDGVYTGTTGPGTVVSTVGGCISFVFDSDISVTDIGWEADISLSTPCGIAPPPPIVIIQQNGIFNACTDFQDGDTYADSGGLGGNYSNNELSTIQFCAEAGETVTLDFTLFDLENNFDDLTISGSVGSDGVYTGTTGPGTVVSTVGGCVTFVFDSDISVTDIGWSADISLSTACGVVAPPNAPLMNCPGDITLNANPGECDAPFGFATPTAQDPGGGTVTVVQTMGPPSPGPFPVGDTVVEFTATNDDAPNEVTTCQFTVTVIDNQPPTMTCAADITQTNDPGLCGADVTVPAPTIMDNCPVIAGMPTPVADSPVTDFIFNALGLDDTPTTVMGAQMSIGGDVTVTATFAGDFGLTTESFVLNGPDGMEVYDNSDSLTDCNTNVFTFTIAEADWNNYVTTFGPDLDFLLLADPEVDGPALCAPDNFYQLSVEQGDPAAAGPILINDFNGTNDASGFYPVGTTTVTWTYTDGGGNSVDCTMDVTVTDDEAPEVSCIGGPVAGTGTATGTGGAIPDNSPAGLTVTLDVVEDFDITDMDVNLDITHSWMGDLSVSLTAPDGTTVVQMIDRPGVPATAAGCNNLDTAINVDMDDEAALPIEDSCPEPFTGTFIPNEALSAFDGMSTLGTWTL
;
A
#
# COMPACT_ATOMS: atom_id res chain seq x y z
N MET A 1 32.03 9.59 29.02
CA MET A 1 31.20 8.37 29.16
C MET A 1 29.80 8.90 29.32
N TRP A 2 28.92 8.88 28.34
CA TRP A 2 28.51 7.76 27.48
C TRP A 2 28.36 8.26 26.03
N GLN A 3 28.92 7.53 25.06
CA GLN A 3 28.52 7.69 23.66
C GLN A 3 27.07 7.19 23.58
N THR A 4 26.16 8.02 23.12
CA THR A 4 24.80 7.62 22.75
C THR A 4 24.91 6.57 21.64
N ASN A 5 24.25 5.43 21.83
CA ASN A 5 24.19 4.35 20.85
C ASN A 5 23.68 4.91 19.51
N ALA A 6 24.56 5.03 18.50
CA ALA A 6 24.11 5.07 17.13
C ALA A 6 23.46 3.71 16.83
N GLN A 7 22.13 3.67 16.79
CA GLN A 7 21.38 2.50 16.38
C GLN A 7 21.35 2.48 14.84
N TYR A 8 21.69 1.35 14.23
CA TYR A 8 21.52 1.15 12.79
C TYR A 8 20.27 0.30 12.56
N VAL A 9 19.47 0.63 11.55
CA VAL A 9 18.42 -0.24 11.00
C VAL A 9 19.04 -1.09 9.92
N VAL A 10 18.71 -2.39 9.92
CA VAL A 10 19.09 -3.33 8.86
C VAL A 10 17.88 -3.62 7.99
N ASP A 11 17.99 -3.34 6.70
CA ASP A 11 16.95 -3.61 5.70
C ASP A 11 17.44 -4.63 4.65
N GLN A 12 16.61 -5.61 4.33
CA GLN A 12 16.85 -6.64 3.30
C GLN A 12 15.81 -6.57 2.16
N ALA A 13 14.85 -5.65 2.20
CA ALA A 13 13.73 -5.54 1.25
C ALA A 13 14.00 -4.59 0.07
N GLY A 14 15.17 -3.94 0.03
CA GLY A 14 15.53 -3.02 -1.03
C GLY A 14 15.87 -3.67 -2.38
N THR A 15 16.21 -2.84 -3.36
CA THR A 15 16.43 -3.28 -4.74
C THR A 15 17.90 -3.68 -4.96
N PHE A 16 18.12 -4.91 -5.38
CA PHE A 16 19.43 -5.37 -5.87
C PHE A 16 19.83 -4.63 -7.14
N ALA A 17 20.86 -3.77 -7.04
CA ALA A 17 21.28 -2.88 -8.11
C ALA A 17 22.82 -2.66 -8.08
N PRO A 18 23.65 -3.69 -8.31
CA PRO A 18 25.10 -3.54 -8.32
C PRO A 18 25.56 -2.62 -9.47
N ALA A 19 26.61 -1.84 -9.22
CA ALA A 19 27.18 -0.95 -10.23
C ALA A 19 28.13 -1.69 -11.17
N ASP A 20 28.17 -1.34 -12.46
CA ASP A 20 29.17 -1.91 -13.38
C ASP A 20 30.54 -1.23 -13.19
N LEU A 21 31.49 -1.95 -12.58
CA LEU A 21 32.88 -1.50 -12.38
C LEU A 21 33.85 -2.04 -13.46
N SER A 22 33.36 -2.56 -14.59
CA SER A 22 34.18 -3.05 -15.70
C SER A 22 35.07 -1.99 -16.33
N THR A 23 34.74 -0.70 -16.17
CA THR A 23 35.52 0.44 -16.67
C THR A 23 35.68 1.52 -15.59
N GLY A 24 36.81 2.24 -15.61
CA GLY A 24 37.05 3.38 -14.73
C GLY A 24 37.34 3.07 -13.25
N ALA A 25 37.24 1.81 -12.82
CA ALA A 25 37.57 1.40 -11.47
C ALA A 25 39.10 1.25 -11.25
N THR A 26 39.54 1.46 -10.01
CA THR A 26 40.92 1.30 -9.57
C THR A 26 41.11 -0.09 -8.97
N PRO A 27 42.02 -0.93 -9.50
CA PRO A 27 42.36 -2.22 -8.88
C PRO A 27 43.05 -2.03 -7.53
N VAL A 28 42.71 -2.86 -6.55
CA VAL A 28 43.42 -2.92 -5.26
C VAL A 28 44.75 -3.66 -5.47
N ALA A 29 45.87 -3.04 -5.13
CA ALA A 29 47.21 -3.59 -5.34
C ALA A 29 47.65 -4.44 -4.13
N ALA A 30 48.24 -5.62 -4.38
CA ALA A 30 48.75 -6.59 -3.38
C ALA A 30 47.72 -7.49 -2.70
N VAL A 31 46.65 -7.83 -3.41
CA VAL A 31 45.69 -8.88 -3.03
C VAL A 31 46.36 -10.26 -2.90
N GLY A 32 46.25 -10.87 -1.72
CA GLY A 32 46.76 -12.18 -1.34
C GLY A 32 45.84 -12.87 -0.33
N ASP A 33 46.41 -13.83 0.41
CA ASP A 33 45.78 -14.53 1.54
C ASP A 33 46.06 -13.75 2.83
N ASP A 34 45.05 -13.48 3.65
CA ASP A 34 45.16 -12.70 4.89
C ASP A 34 45.88 -11.36 4.72
N VAL A 35 45.44 -10.55 3.75
CA VAL A 35 46.08 -9.26 3.43
C VAL A 35 45.10 -8.10 3.50
N GLY A 36 45.49 -7.09 4.29
CA GLY A 36 44.89 -5.77 4.30
C GLY A 36 45.45 -4.80 3.28
N ASN A 37 44.59 -4.03 2.64
CA ASN A 37 44.95 -3.09 1.59
C ASN A 37 44.42 -1.69 1.89
N GLY A 38 45.34 -0.77 2.19
CA GLY A 38 45.03 0.63 2.43
C GLY A 38 46.20 1.41 3.05
N PRO A 39 45.96 2.66 3.49
CA PRO A 39 44.67 3.34 3.46
C PRO A 39 44.22 3.69 2.04
N ILE A 40 42.93 3.53 1.77
CA ILE A 40 42.28 3.90 0.51
C ILE A 40 41.39 5.12 0.76
N PRO A 41 41.60 6.24 0.04
CA PRO A 41 40.73 7.41 0.19
C PRO A 41 39.30 7.12 -0.26
N ILE A 42 38.33 7.41 0.61
CA ILE A 42 36.89 7.27 0.32
C ILE A 42 36.44 8.36 -0.65
N GLY A 43 37.03 9.56 -0.54
CA GLY A 43 36.71 10.71 -1.39
C GLY A 43 35.76 11.73 -0.75
N PHE A 44 35.13 11.34 0.36
CA PHE A 44 34.31 12.19 1.22
C PHE A 44 34.46 11.74 2.69
N THR A 45 33.89 12.50 3.63
CA THR A 45 33.83 12.11 5.05
C THR A 45 32.65 11.15 5.24
N PHE A 46 32.94 9.94 5.73
CA PHE A 46 31.97 8.91 6.03
C PHE A 46 31.89 8.70 7.54
N THR A 47 30.73 8.95 8.13
CA THR A 47 30.49 8.79 9.58
C THR A 47 30.01 7.37 9.87
N PHE A 48 30.79 6.61 10.64
CA PHE A 48 30.51 5.23 11.01
C PHE A 48 30.59 5.04 12.54
N PHE A 49 29.49 4.58 13.14
CA PHE A 49 29.31 4.53 14.60
C PHE A 49 29.69 5.84 15.31
N GLY A 50 29.29 6.98 14.73
CA GLY A 50 29.56 8.32 15.27
C GLY A 50 31.00 8.80 15.14
N ASN A 51 31.86 8.09 14.40
CA ASN A 51 33.24 8.50 14.12
C ASN A 51 33.41 8.80 12.62
N ASP A 52 34.16 9.85 12.31
CA ASP A 52 34.39 10.29 10.93
C ASP A 52 35.62 9.64 10.32
N TYR A 53 35.44 9.06 9.14
CA TYR A 53 36.50 8.42 8.36
C TYR A 53 36.60 9.04 6.97
N THR A 54 37.83 9.20 6.48
CA THR A 54 38.10 9.66 5.10
C THR A 54 38.90 8.64 4.30
N GLU A 55 39.31 7.56 4.97
CA GLU A 55 40.07 6.46 4.43
C GLU A 55 39.63 5.15 5.11
N LEU A 56 39.75 4.04 4.39
CA LEU A 56 39.47 2.70 4.89
C LEU A 56 40.53 1.70 4.40
N TYR A 57 40.47 0.49 4.93
CA TYR A 57 41.31 -0.64 4.54
C TYR A 57 40.43 -1.80 4.07
N ILE A 58 40.78 -2.41 2.94
CA ILE A 58 40.06 -3.56 2.38
C ILE A 58 40.82 -4.85 2.71
N SER A 59 40.20 -5.76 3.46
CA SER A 59 40.72 -7.09 3.74
C SER A 59 40.48 -8.03 2.57
N SER A 60 41.39 -8.97 2.34
CA SER A 60 41.17 -10.10 1.42
C SER A 60 39.99 -10.96 1.85
N ASN A 61 39.70 -10.99 3.16
CA ASN A 61 38.79 -11.90 3.83
C ASN A 61 37.33 -11.40 3.82
N GLY A 62 36.93 -10.58 2.84
CA GLY A 62 35.51 -10.23 2.64
C GLY A 62 34.94 -9.15 3.59
N TYR A 63 35.80 -8.33 4.20
CA TYR A 63 35.38 -7.17 4.99
C TYR A 63 36.25 -5.94 4.71
N VAL A 64 35.77 -4.77 5.12
CA VAL A 64 36.57 -3.54 5.21
C VAL A 64 36.64 -3.08 6.66
N THR A 65 37.74 -2.45 7.03
CA THR A 65 37.95 -1.90 8.38
C THR A 65 38.45 -0.48 8.32
N PHE A 66 38.13 0.29 9.36
CA PHE A 66 38.72 1.60 9.60
C PHE A 66 39.88 1.55 10.62
N ASP A 67 40.21 0.37 11.15
CA ASP A 67 41.39 0.15 11.99
C ASP A 67 42.60 -0.35 11.18
N PRO A 68 43.71 0.41 11.10
CA PRO A 68 44.92 -0.03 10.41
C PRO A 68 45.61 -1.26 11.04
N ALA A 69 45.29 -1.62 12.29
CA ALA A 69 45.93 -2.74 12.98
C ALA A 69 45.38 -4.12 12.57
N ASP A 70 44.29 -4.17 11.80
CA ASP A 70 43.32 -5.26 11.94
C ASP A 70 42.68 -5.74 10.62
N GLN A 71 43.53 -6.15 9.69
CA GLN A 71 43.14 -6.30 8.28
C GLN A 71 43.39 -7.71 7.72
N THR A 72 43.72 -8.67 8.58
CA THR A 72 44.22 -10.00 8.18
C THR A 72 43.53 -11.15 8.90
N ASP A 73 42.42 -10.88 9.61
CA ASP A 73 41.76 -11.93 10.36
C ASP A 73 40.89 -12.76 9.43
N PHE A 74 41.05 -14.08 9.49
CA PHE A 74 40.26 -15.05 8.75
C PHE A 74 39.29 -15.79 9.67
N SER A 75 39.41 -15.67 10.99
CA SER A 75 38.61 -16.45 11.94
C SER A 75 37.27 -15.76 12.18
N GLU A 76 36.19 -16.28 11.61
CA GLU A 76 34.88 -15.64 11.58
C GLU A 76 34.19 -15.64 12.95
N ASP A 77 34.47 -14.59 13.72
CA ASP A 77 33.83 -14.33 15.00
C ASP A 77 32.47 -13.63 14.78
N VAL A 78 31.44 -14.01 15.55
CA VAL A 78 30.12 -13.36 15.46
C VAL A 78 30.19 -11.89 15.84
N ILE A 79 29.38 -11.04 15.23
CA ILE A 79 29.28 -9.61 15.56
C ILE A 79 28.00 -9.36 16.40
N PRO A 80 28.04 -8.59 17.49
CA PRO A 80 29.22 -7.93 18.06
C PRO A 80 30.12 -8.87 18.87
N ASN A 81 31.42 -8.64 18.79
CA ASN A 81 32.46 -9.30 19.58
C ASN A 81 33.66 -8.35 19.79
N PRO A 82 34.10 -8.15 21.05
CA PRO A 82 35.22 -7.27 21.36
C PRO A 82 36.59 -7.79 20.91
N ASN A 83 36.68 -9.03 20.41
CA ASN A 83 37.90 -9.55 19.79
C ASN A 83 38.09 -8.91 18.40
N LEU A 84 39.35 -8.72 18.01
CA LEU A 84 39.65 -8.30 16.65
C LEU A 84 39.18 -9.39 15.65
N PRO A 85 38.66 -9.02 14.46
CA PRO A 85 38.68 -7.69 13.89
C PRO A 85 37.52 -6.77 14.28
N ASN A 86 37.81 -5.52 14.66
CA ASN A 86 36.80 -4.50 15.02
C ASN A 86 36.74 -3.34 14.01
N ASN A 87 35.75 -2.46 14.18
CA ASN A 87 35.54 -1.28 13.31
C ASN A 87 35.30 -1.68 11.85
N ILE A 88 34.50 -2.73 11.64
CA ILE A 88 34.38 -3.44 10.37
C ILE A 88 33.02 -3.28 9.71
N ILE A 89 33.03 -3.37 8.38
CA ILE A 89 31.86 -3.65 7.54
C ILE A 89 32.14 -4.99 6.86
N ALA A 90 31.47 -6.04 7.30
CA ALA A 90 31.60 -7.41 6.82
C ALA A 90 30.58 -7.65 5.70
N LEU A 91 31.07 -7.84 4.47
CA LEU A 91 30.27 -8.16 3.29
C LEU A 91 29.86 -9.65 3.28
N GLY A 92 30.76 -10.48 3.80
CA GLY A 92 30.65 -11.92 3.94
C GLY A 92 32.03 -12.39 4.41
N TRP A 93 32.38 -11.97 5.63
CA TRP A 93 33.67 -12.26 6.24
C TRP A 93 33.84 -13.77 6.39
N ASP A 94 34.89 -14.27 5.76
CA ASP A 94 35.30 -15.67 5.69
C ASP A 94 36.79 -15.74 5.29
N ASP A 95 37.41 -16.92 5.39
CA ASP A 95 38.77 -17.18 4.90
C ASP A 95 38.88 -17.14 3.36
N LEU A 96 38.82 -15.92 2.80
CA LEU A 96 38.86 -15.65 1.35
C LEU A 96 40.26 -15.36 0.84
N ASN A 97 40.64 -16.03 -0.26
CA ASN A 97 41.95 -15.91 -0.85
C ASN A 97 41.91 -15.38 -2.29
N THR A 98 42.19 -14.09 -2.40
CA THR A 98 42.30 -13.37 -3.68
C THR A 98 43.47 -13.82 -4.58
N ALA A 99 44.40 -14.65 -4.10
CA ALA A 99 45.49 -15.22 -4.90
C ALA A 99 45.07 -16.49 -5.67
N LEU A 100 43.94 -17.11 -5.31
CA LEU A 100 43.41 -18.31 -5.99
C LEU A 100 42.59 -17.94 -7.25
N GLY A 101 42.01 -16.74 -7.27
CA GLY A 101 41.24 -16.23 -8.41
C GLY A 101 40.56 -14.90 -8.07
N GLY A 102 40.01 -14.24 -9.10
CA GLY A 102 39.21 -13.03 -8.93
C GLY A 102 39.98 -11.72 -8.81
N THR A 103 39.26 -10.62 -8.58
CA THR A 103 39.81 -9.26 -8.44
C THR A 103 39.01 -8.42 -7.46
N VAL A 104 39.69 -7.58 -6.69
CA VAL A 104 39.07 -6.51 -5.89
C VAL A 104 39.37 -5.15 -6.54
N ARG A 105 38.34 -4.32 -6.70
CA ARG A 105 38.45 -2.97 -7.29
C ARG A 105 37.49 -2.01 -6.62
N TYR A 106 37.78 -0.71 -6.71
CA TYR A 106 36.92 0.33 -6.18
C TYR A 106 36.77 1.51 -7.14
N ARG A 107 35.68 2.26 -7.02
CA ARG A 107 35.42 3.48 -7.78
C ARG A 107 34.60 4.46 -6.94
N LEU A 108 34.88 5.75 -7.11
CA LEU A 108 34.05 6.83 -6.58
C LEU A 108 33.20 7.36 -7.73
N ASP A 109 31.88 7.27 -7.57
CA ASP A 109 30.88 7.75 -8.53
C ASP A 109 30.13 8.95 -7.96
N GLY A 110 29.46 9.73 -8.81
CA GLY A 110 28.68 10.90 -8.41
C GLY A 110 29.47 12.21 -8.36
N ALA A 111 28.77 13.29 -8.00
CA ALA A 111 29.36 14.61 -7.78
C ALA A 111 29.45 14.89 -6.27
N PRO A 112 30.41 15.72 -5.81
CA PRO A 112 30.52 16.06 -4.39
C PRO A 112 29.19 16.51 -3.78
N GLY A 113 28.79 15.91 -2.67
CA GLY A 113 27.48 16.05 -2.03
C GLY A 113 26.52 14.87 -2.28
N SER A 114 26.80 14.02 -3.26
CA SER A 114 26.02 12.81 -3.58
C SER A 114 26.90 11.67 -4.10
N GLN A 115 28.19 11.66 -3.72
CA GLN A 115 29.12 10.63 -4.16
C GLN A 115 28.79 9.27 -3.53
N ILE A 116 29.12 8.21 -4.26
CA ILE A 116 29.02 6.83 -3.79
C ILE A 116 30.40 6.19 -3.96
N PHE A 117 30.99 5.73 -2.85
CA PHE A 117 32.21 4.96 -2.88
C PHE A 117 31.88 3.47 -2.97
N ILE A 118 32.25 2.83 -4.07
CA ILE A 118 31.86 1.47 -4.41
C ILE A 118 33.09 0.57 -4.41
N ILE A 119 33.03 -0.55 -3.69
CA ILE A 119 34.04 -1.59 -3.63
C ILE A 119 33.44 -2.86 -4.19
N GLU A 120 34.13 -3.53 -5.09
CA GLU A 120 33.68 -4.80 -5.68
C GLU A 120 34.69 -5.91 -5.45
N PHE A 121 34.17 -7.04 -4.96
CA PHE A 121 34.81 -8.35 -4.92
C PHE A 121 34.26 -9.17 -6.07
N GLN A 122 35.10 -9.52 -7.04
CA GLN A 122 34.71 -10.28 -8.22
C GLN A 122 35.41 -11.64 -8.23
N ASN A 123 34.63 -12.72 -8.06
CA ASN A 123 35.06 -14.11 -8.08
C ASN A 123 36.21 -14.41 -7.11
N ILE A 124 36.11 -13.93 -5.86
CA ILE A 124 37.12 -14.22 -4.84
C ILE A 124 36.85 -15.60 -4.24
N GLU A 125 37.80 -16.51 -4.36
CA GLU A 125 37.62 -17.90 -3.93
C GLU A 125 37.94 -18.10 -2.44
N HIS A 126 37.25 -19.03 -1.79
CA HIS A 126 37.53 -19.48 -0.43
C HIS A 126 38.82 -20.29 -0.32
N LEU A 127 39.51 -20.21 0.81
CA LEU A 127 40.70 -20.98 1.13
C LEU A 127 40.36 -22.46 1.43
N GLY A 128 40.08 -23.23 0.38
CA GLY A 128 39.64 -24.62 0.51
C GLY A 128 38.99 -25.17 -0.75
N GLY A 129 38.52 -24.25 -1.61
CA GLY A 129 37.88 -24.49 -2.88
C GLY A 129 36.36 -24.40 -2.77
N GLY A 130 35.76 -23.52 -3.57
CA GLY A 130 34.33 -23.23 -3.59
C GLY A 130 33.95 -22.44 -4.85
N VAL A 131 32.73 -21.91 -4.93
CA VAL A 131 32.35 -20.91 -5.94
C VAL A 131 32.80 -19.54 -5.42
N GLY A 132 33.44 -18.73 -6.26
CA GLY A 132 33.96 -17.45 -5.82
C GLY A 132 32.86 -16.44 -5.44
N VAL A 133 33.10 -15.66 -4.40
CA VAL A 133 32.23 -14.58 -3.92
C VAL A 133 32.21 -13.44 -4.94
N ASN A 134 31.00 -13.03 -5.35
CA ASN A 134 30.77 -11.85 -6.17
C ASN A 134 29.87 -10.89 -5.40
N ALA A 135 30.41 -9.74 -4.99
CA ALA A 135 29.67 -8.82 -4.14
C ALA A 135 30.23 -7.38 -4.20
N GLN A 136 29.41 -6.41 -3.76
CA GLN A 136 29.80 -5.01 -3.64
C GLN A 136 29.44 -4.41 -2.29
N ILE A 137 30.31 -3.52 -1.79
CA ILE A 137 30.01 -2.58 -0.70
C ILE A 137 29.85 -1.20 -1.34
N LYS A 138 28.81 -0.45 -0.96
CA LYS A 138 28.62 0.95 -1.31
C LYS A 138 28.50 1.80 -0.07
N LEU A 139 29.25 2.89 -0.02
CA LEU A 139 29.16 3.91 1.01
C LEU A 139 28.63 5.19 0.37
N PHE A 140 27.63 5.81 0.99
CA PHE A 140 26.94 6.98 0.44
C PHE A 140 27.38 8.26 1.16
N GLU A 141 27.78 9.28 0.39
CA GLU A 141 28.09 10.61 0.91
C GLU A 141 26.82 11.29 1.44
N GLY A 142 26.92 11.93 2.61
CA GLY A 142 25.81 12.64 3.24
C GLY A 142 24.94 11.74 4.12
N SER A 143 24.33 10.69 3.55
CA SER A 143 23.46 9.81 4.34
C SER A 143 24.24 8.86 5.26
N ASN A 144 25.50 8.56 4.92
CA ASN A 144 26.33 7.55 5.58
C ASN A 144 25.73 6.15 5.56
N ASP A 145 24.82 5.89 4.62
CA ASP A 145 24.29 4.55 4.41
C ASP A 145 25.37 3.60 3.90
N ILE A 146 25.20 2.33 4.26
CA ILE A 146 26.01 1.23 3.78
C ILE A 146 25.08 0.28 3.05
N GLU A 147 25.37 0.00 1.78
CA GLU A 147 24.70 -1.07 1.05
C GLU A 147 25.67 -2.20 0.71
N LEU A 148 25.20 -3.42 0.91
CA LEU A 148 25.86 -4.66 0.54
C LEU A 148 25.03 -5.30 -0.59
N HIS A 149 25.65 -5.51 -1.74
CA HIS A 149 25.02 -6.14 -2.90
C HIS A 149 25.70 -7.48 -3.17
N GLY A 150 25.06 -8.57 -2.79
CA GLY A 150 25.50 -9.93 -3.04
C GLY A 150 25.08 -10.43 -4.41
N ILE A 151 25.99 -10.47 -5.38
CA ILE A 151 25.67 -11.03 -6.70
C ILE A 151 25.54 -12.55 -6.58
N GLU A 152 26.53 -13.18 -5.95
CA GLU A 152 26.57 -14.62 -5.69
C GLU A 152 27.43 -14.90 -4.45
N TYR A 153 26.81 -15.49 -3.42
CA TYR A 153 27.45 -16.06 -2.24
C TYR A 153 27.15 -17.56 -2.22
N THR A 154 28.19 -18.38 -2.14
CA THR A 154 28.04 -19.84 -2.07
C THR A 154 28.88 -20.40 -0.93
N ALA A 155 28.22 -20.81 0.15
CA ALA A 155 28.83 -21.51 1.27
C ALA A 155 29.74 -22.65 0.81
N ASP A 156 30.87 -22.81 1.49
CA ASP A 156 31.94 -23.77 1.17
C ASP A 156 31.56 -25.27 1.32
N GLY A 157 30.29 -25.54 1.61
CA GLY A 157 29.70 -26.88 1.75
C GLY A 157 29.45 -27.29 3.21
N PRO A 158 28.86 -28.48 3.44
CA PRO A 158 28.53 -28.93 4.79
C PRO A 158 29.78 -29.36 5.57
N GLY A 159 30.16 -28.55 6.58
CA GLY A 159 31.21 -28.89 7.56
C GLY A 159 32.48 -28.03 7.51
N THR A 160 32.45 -26.90 6.81
CA THR A 160 33.49 -25.84 6.78
C THR A 160 32.91 -24.50 7.23
N ASP A 161 33.80 -23.53 7.44
CA ASP A 161 33.67 -22.30 8.23
C ASP A 161 32.47 -21.41 7.88
N SER A 162 32.10 -20.57 8.85
CA SER A 162 30.79 -19.93 8.96
C SER A 162 30.88 -18.43 8.76
N TRP A 163 30.04 -17.83 7.92
CA TRP A 163 30.34 -16.49 7.43
C TRP A 163 29.59 -15.42 8.23
N VAL A 164 30.15 -14.22 8.24
CA VAL A 164 29.57 -13.07 8.95
C VAL A 164 29.29 -11.94 7.97
N GLN A 165 28.05 -11.47 7.92
CA GLN A 165 27.67 -10.24 7.23
C GLN A 165 27.05 -9.27 8.24
N GLY A 166 27.56 -8.04 8.28
CA GLY A 166 27.19 -7.08 9.32
C GLY A 166 28.14 -5.90 9.44
N ILE A 167 27.89 -5.08 10.45
CA ILE A 167 28.74 -3.92 10.80
C ILE A 167 29.06 -3.92 12.30
N GLU A 168 30.22 -3.42 12.67
CA GLU A 168 30.68 -3.38 14.05
C GLU A 168 31.48 -2.12 14.37
N ASN A 169 31.32 -1.61 15.60
CA ASN A 169 31.99 -0.41 16.08
C ASN A 169 33.47 -0.68 16.46
N ALA A 170 34.18 0.39 16.81
CA ALA A 170 35.63 0.35 17.00
C ALA A 170 36.14 -0.51 18.18
N ASP A 171 35.27 -0.84 19.15
CA ASP A 171 35.63 -1.66 20.31
C ASP A 171 34.89 -3.00 20.39
N GLY A 172 34.12 -3.34 19.35
CA GLY A 172 33.36 -4.59 19.24
C GLY A 172 32.26 -4.78 20.28
N THR A 173 31.84 -3.68 20.92
CA THR A 173 30.75 -3.72 21.92
C THR A 173 29.38 -3.50 21.31
N VAL A 174 29.32 -2.91 20.11
CA VAL A 174 28.09 -2.63 19.38
C VAL A 174 28.26 -3.07 17.92
N GLY A 175 27.32 -3.87 17.44
CA GLY A 175 27.35 -4.39 16.08
C GLY A 175 25.98 -4.88 15.65
N PHE A 176 25.77 -4.84 14.34
CA PHE A 176 24.50 -5.18 13.69
C PHE A 176 24.82 -6.21 12.61
N ALA A 177 24.56 -7.48 12.90
CA ALA A 177 24.66 -8.53 11.91
C ALA A 177 23.38 -8.60 11.06
N THR A 178 23.53 -8.94 9.79
CA THR A 178 22.38 -9.22 8.93
C THR A 178 21.61 -10.41 9.51
N PRO A 179 20.27 -10.33 9.65
CA PRO A 179 19.47 -11.42 10.20
C PRO A 179 19.77 -12.76 9.53
N GLY A 180 20.16 -13.77 10.33
CA GLY A 180 20.48 -15.11 9.85
C GLY A 180 21.87 -15.28 9.21
N ARG A 181 22.77 -14.30 9.31
CA ARG A 181 24.08 -14.32 8.62
C ARG A 181 25.26 -13.98 9.55
N ASN A 182 25.14 -14.38 10.81
CA ASN A 182 26.11 -14.08 11.86
C ASN A 182 26.80 -15.36 12.36
N GLY A 183 27.91 -15.75 11.73
CA GLY A 183 28.65 -16.97 12.07
C GLY A 183 27.86 -18.23 11.74
N VAL A 184 27.20 -18.23 10.58
CA VAL A 184 26.43 -19.37 10.05
C VAL A 184 26.63 -19.48 8.54
N ASN A 185 26.39 -20.66 7.96
CA ASN A 185 26.54 -20.87 6.51
C ASN A 185 25.24 -20.47 5.81
N TRP A 186 25.35 -19.61 4.80
CA TRP A 186 24.22 -19.15 3.99
C TRP A 186 24.64 -19.01 2.53
N ASN A 187 23.65 -19.08 1.63
CA ASN A 187 23.83 -18.80 0.20
C ASN A 187 22.88 -17.67 -0.16
N ALA A 188 23.31 -16.78 -1.05
CA ALA A 188 22.40 -15.77 -1.60
C ALA A 188 22.80 -15.40 -3.03
N SER A 189 21.82 -14.98 -3.81
CA SER A 189 22.02 -14.51 -5.19
C SER A 189 21.14 -13.29 -5.42
N ASN A 190 21.68 -12.26 -6.07
CA ASN A 190 20.99 -10.98 -6.26
C ASN A 190 20.44 -10.40 -4.95
N ASP A 191 21.28 -10.42 -3.93
CA ASP A 191 20.98 -10.11 -2.55
C ASP A 191 21.30 -8.65 -2.19
N TYR A 192 20.47 -8.06 -1.35
CA TYR A 192 20.55 -6.67 -0.93
C TYR A 192 20.48 -6.57 0.59
N VAL A 193 21.40 -5.82 1.19
CA VAL A 193 21.32 -5.42 2.59
C VAL A 193 21.72 -3.96 2.72
N ARG A 194 20.96 -3.19 3.49
CA ARG A 194 21.29 -1.80 3.83
C ARG A 194 21.37 -1.60 5.33
N PHE A 195 22.35 -0.81 5.75
CA PHE A 195 22.48 -0.29 7.11
C PHE A 195 22.31 1.23 7.09
N SER A 196 21.34 1.73 7.84
CA SER A 196 21.00 3.15 7.94
C SER A 196 21.00 3.61 9.39
N LEU A 197 21.50 4.81 9.69
CA LEU A 197 21.49 5.38 11.04
C LEU A 197 20.05 5.73 11.48
N THR A 198 19.62 5.28 12.65
CA THR A 198 18.40 5.78 13.29
C THR A 198 18.69 7.12 13.96
N GLY A 199 17.88 8.15 13.67
CA GLY A 199 17.96 9.45 14.34
C GLY A 199 18.76 10.54 13.61
N GLY A 200 19.26 10.28 12.40
CA GLY A 200 19.41 11.36 11.41
C GLY A 200 18.01 11.79 10.94
N PRO A 201 17.79 13.06 10.55
CA PRO A 201 16.53 13.40 9.89
C PRO A 201 16.36 12.40 8.74
N PRO A 202 15.19 11.74 8.61
CA PRO A 202 14.87 11.07 7.35
C PRO A 202 15.15 12.08 6.24
N PRO A 203 15.68 11.69 5.07
CA PRO A 203 15.50 12.53 3.90
C PRO A 203 14.01 12.89 3.89
N PRO A 204 13.63 14.18 3.85
CA PRO A 204 12.23 14.52 3.70
C PRO A 204 11.70 13.67 2.54
N ALA A 205 10.60 12.96 2.75
CA ALA A 205 9.99 12.18 1.69
C ALA A 205 9.95 13.08 0.44
N PRO A 206 10.42 12.61 -0.74
CA PRO A 206 10.58 13.45 -1.91
C PRO A 206 9.32 14.28 -2.10
N THR A 207 9.45 15.61 -2.05
CA THR A 207 8.27 16.45 -2.23
C THR A 207 7.87 16.31 -3.68
N VAL A 208 6.62 15.91 -3.91
CA VAL A 208 6.09 15.74 -5.27
C VAL A 208 5.52 17.08 -5.73
N ILE A 209 6.22 17.71 -6.66
CA ILE A 209 5.79 18.94 -7.32
C ILE A 209 4.98 18.51 -8.54
N THR A 210 3.67 18.71 -8.49
CA THR A 210 2.81 18.45 -9.64
C THR A 210 2.83 19.61 -10.63
N GLN A 211 2.61 19.29 -11.90
CA GLN A 211 2.53 20.28 -12.98
C GLN A 211 1.41 21.30 -12.70
N GLN A 212 1.79 22.58 -12.61
CA GLN A 212 0.88 23.70 -12.31
C GLN A 212 1.41 25.04 -12.83
N ASN A 213 0.64 26.11 -12.67
CA ASN A 213 1.09 27.46 -12.98
C ASN A 213 1.89 28.05 -11.81
N GLY A 214 3.17 28.40 -12.03
CA GLY A 214 3.95 29.02 -10.97
C GLY A 214 5.43 29.16 -11.26
N ILE A 215 6.10 29.87 -10.36
CA ILE A 215 7.57 30.00 -10.33
C ILE A 215 8.03 29.32 -9.05
N PHE A 216 8.89 28.33 -9.19
CA PHE A 216 9.46 27.54 -8.12
C PHE A 216 10.96 27.85 -8.07
N ASN A 217 11.45 28.22 -6.90
CA ASN A 217 12.82 28.59 -6.63
C ASN A 217 13.52 27.48 -5.85
N ALA A 218 14.73 27.13 -6.27
CA ALA A 218 15.56 26.18 -5.56
C ALA A 218 15.79 26.65 -4.12
N CYS A 219 15.78 25.71 -3.18
CA CYS A 219 15.99 25.91 -1.74
C CYS A 219 14.91 26.72 -1.02
N THR A 220 13.82 27.05 -1.70
CA THR A 220 12.60 27.63 -1.07
C THR A 220 11.38 26.79 -1.41
N ASP A 221 11.21 26.46 -2.69
CA ASP A 221 10.03 25.73 -3.17
C ASP A 221 10.35 24.27 -3.55
N PHE A 222 11.63 23.93 -3.72
CA PHE A 222 12.12 22.57 -4.01
C PHE A 222 13.61 22.41 -3.71
N GLN A 223 14.05 21.18 -3.49
CA GLN A 223 15.43 20.83 -3.15
C GLN A 223 15.92 19.58 -3.90
N ASP A 224 17.16 19.16 -3.62
CA ASP A 224 17.76 17.96 -4.21
C ASP A 224 17.01 16.71 -3.73
N GLY A 225 16.62 15.84 -4.67
CA GLY A 225 15.87 14.61 -4.38
C GLY A 225 14.35 14.75 -4.42
N ASP A 226 13.80 15.95 -4.60
CA ASP A 226 12.36 16.13 -4.88
C ASP A 226 11.97 15.59 -6.26
N VAL A 227 10.67 15.34 -6.47
CA VAL A 227 10.16 14.77 -7.73
C VAL A 227 9.20 15.72 -8.40
N PHE A 228 9.40 15.98 -9.69
CA PHE A 228 8.47 16.69 -10.55
C PHE A 228 7.57 15.70 -11.32
N ALA A 229 6.26 15.75 -11.08
CA ALA A 229 5.27 14.89 -11.71
C ALA A 229 4.22 15.68 -12.50
N ASP A 230 3.41 15.01 -13.30
CA ASP A 230 2.26 15.62 -13.98
C ASP A 230 1.13 16.03 -13.02
N SER A 231 0.03 16.59 -13.55
CA SER A 231 -1.09 17.09 -12.75
C SER A 231 -1.86 16.01 -11.99
N GLY A 232 -1.70 14.73 -12.38
CA GLY A 232 -2.25 13.57 -11.67
C GLY A 232 -1.37 13.07 -10.52
N GLY A 233 -0.16 13.62 -10.33
CA GLY A 233 0.79 13.16 -9.31
C GLY A 233 1.55 11.87 -9.69
N LEU A 234 2.29 11.30 -8.75
CA LEU A 234 3.10 10.11 -9.00
C LEU A 234 2.25 8.90 -9.40
N GLY A 235 2.46 8.40 -10.62
CA GLY A 235 1.72 7.25 -11.16
C GLY A 235 0.26 7.57 -11.54
N GLY A 236 -0.17 8.83 -11.39
CA GLY A 236 -1.48 9.31 -11.82
C GLY A 236 -1.53 9.58 -13.33
N THR A 237 -2.70 9.99 -13.81
CA THR A 237 -2.88 10.44 -15.19
C THR A 237 -3.18 11.92 -15.22
N TYR A 238 -2.53 12.66 -16.11
CA TYR A 238 -2.79 14.09 -16.31
C TYR A 238 -4.22 14.35 -16.80
N SER A 239 -4.71 15.59 -16.62
CA SER A 239 -6.07 15.98 -16.99
C SER A 239 -6.22 16.36 -18.47
N ASN A 240 -7.42 16.19 -19.05
CA ASN A 240 -7.78 16.75 -20.36
C ASN A 240 -7.98 18.27 -20.29
N ASN A 241 -7.73 18.98 -21.39
CA ASN A 241 -7.84 20.44 -21.53
C ASN A 241 -6.92 21.24 -20.59
N GLU A 242 -5.80 20.64 -20.21
CA GLU A 242 -4.81 21.30 -19.37
C GLU A 242 -4.01 22.32 -20.20
N ASN A 243 -3.68 23.45 -19.58
CA ASN A 243 -2.72 24.41 -20.11
C ASN A 243 -2.02 25.09 -18.93
N SER A 244 -0.91 24.49 -18.52
CA SER A 244 -0.16 24.86 -17.33
C SER A 244 1.28 25.20 -17.69
N THR A 245 1.90 26.13 -16.97
CA THR A 245 3.29 26.53 -17.16
C THR A 245 3.99 26.68 -15.82
N ILE A 246 4.97 25.82 -15.58
CA ILE A 246 5.83 25.85 -14.39
C ILE A 246 7.23 26.39 -14.76
N GLN A 247 7.85 27.10 -13.84
CA GLN A 247 9.24 27.55 -13.97
C GLN A 247 10.09 27.03 -12.80
N PHE A 248 11.25 26.45 -13.12
CA PHE A 248 12.25 26.04 -12.13
C PHE A 248 13.42 27.02 -12.17
N CYS A 249 13.62 27.75 -11.08
CA CYS A 249 14.60 28.81 -10.93
C CYS A 249 15.74 28.38 -10.00
N PRO A 250 16.96 28.12 -10.52
CA PRO A 250 18.13 27.89 -9.66
C PRO A 250 18.59 29.17 -8.96
N GLU A 251 19.36 29.00 -7.88
CA GLU A 251 20.14 30.09 -7.29
C GLU A 251 21.21 30.65 -8.25
N ALA A 252 21.72 31.83 -7.92
CA ALA A 252 22.67 32.54 -8.77
C ALA A 252 24.00 31.77 -8.95
N GLY A 253 24.21 31.23 -10.16
CA GLY A 253 25.42 30.45 -10.49
C GLY A 253 25.19 28.94 -10.52
N GLU A 254 24.02 28.49 -10.07
CA GLU A 254 23.64 27.08 -9.95
C GLU A 254 22.74 26.62 -11.09
N THR A 255 22.61 25.31 -11.28
CA THR A 255 21.74 24.68 -12.27
C THR A 255 20.78 23.71 -11.60
N VAL A 256 19.54 23.68 -12.11
CA VAL A 256 18.56 22.62 -11.84
C VAL A 256 18.66 21.58 -12.94
N THR A 257 18.65 20.31 -12.57
CA THR A 257 18.61 19.18 -13.50
C THR A 257 17.35 18.37 -13.25
N LEU A 258 16.64 18.01 -14.32
CA LEU A 258 15.51 17.08 -14.30
C LEU A 258 15.88 15.80 -15.01
N ASN A 259 15.84 14.69 -14.28
CA ASN A 259 16.05 13.35 -14.80
C ASN A 259 14.72 12.60 -14.80
N PHE A 260 14.10 12.50 -15.97
CA PHE A 260 12.83 11.78 -16.10
C PHE A 260 13.03 10.31 -15.73
N THR A 261 12.16 9.79 -14.87
CA THR A 261 12.08 8.37 -14.47
C THR A 261 10.95 7.66 -15.21
N SER A 262 9.89 8.40 -15.60
CA SER A 262 8.81 7.93 -16.48
C SER A 262 8.37 9.03 -17.46
N PHE A 263 7.83 8.64 -18.62
CA PHE A 263 7.25 9.59 -19.59
C PHE A 263 6.29 8.89 -20.56
N ALA A 264 5.02 9.29 -20.54
CA ALA A 264 3.94 8.78 -21.37
C ALA A 264 2.89 9.88 -21.60
N VAL A 265 3.04 10.60 -22.71
CA VAL A 265 2.14 11.69 -23.15
C VAL A 265 1.50 11.31 -24.48
N GLU A 266 0.26 11.72 -24.77
CA GLU A 266 -0.38 11.36 -26.04
C GLU A 266 0.44 11.84 -27.24
N ASN A 267 0.72 10.92 -28.16
CA ASN A 267 1.66 11.16 -29.25
C ASN A 267 1.12 12.15 -30.29
N GLY A 268 1.53 13.42 -30.18
CA GLY A 268 1.30 14.47 -31.18
C GLY A 268 0.03 15.30 -30.97
N PHE A 269 -0.69 15.06 -29.89
CA PHE A 269 -1.91 15.78 -29.50
C PHE A 269 -1.67 16.55 -28.21
N ASP A 270 -1.08 15.89 -27.21
CA ASP A 270 -0.60 16.50 -25.97
C ASP A 270 0.89 16.84 -26.08
N ASN A 271 1.30 17.94 -25.44
CA ASN A 271 2.64 18.52 -25.62
C ASN A 271 3.24 18.99 -24.30
N MET A 272 4.45 18.51 -23.98
CA MET A 272 5.33 19.11 -22.98
C MET A 272 6.42 19.92 -23.68
N ILE A 273 6.38 21.24 -23.52
CA ILE A 273 7.29 22.19 -24.18
C ILE A 273 8.26 22.75 -23.15
N VAL A 274 9.55 22.54 -23.38
CA VAL A 274 10.64 23.00 -22.51
C VAL A 274 11.39 24.15 -23.18
N THR A 275 11.50 25.26 -22.47
CA THR A 275 12.21 26.47 -22.92
C THR A 275 13.11 27.05 -21.83
N GLY A 276 14.17 27.76 -22.22
CA GLY A 276 15.08 28.42 -21.26
C GLY A 276 16.11 27.50 -20.60
N ALA A 277 16.12 26.20 -20.90
CA ALA A 277 17.13 25.26 -20.42
C ALA A 277 18.46 25.41 -21.20
N ALA A 278 19.59 25.09 -20.57
CA ALA A 278 20.90 24.98 -21.22
C ALA A 278 20.99 23.72 -22.10
N THR A 279 20.39 22.62 -21.64
CA THR A 279 20.21 21.37 -22.41
C THR A 279 18.78 20.84 -22.24
N GLY A 280 18.22 20.21 -23.27
CA GLY A 280 16.87 19.63 -23.21
C GLY A 280 15.72 20.57 -23.59
N ASN A 281 15.98 21.67 -24.33
CA ASN A 281 14.89 22.45 -24.93
C ASN A 281 14.22 21.65 -26.07
N GLY A 282 12.89 21.62 -26.11
CA GLY A 282 12.16 20.86 -27.12
C GLY A 282 10.65 20.82 -26.90
N ASN A 283 9.95 20.17 -27.82
CA ASN A 283 8.56 19.76 -27.65
C ASN A 283 8.53 18.22 -27.59
N TYR A 284 8.02 17.68 -26.48
CA TYR A 284 8.02 16.27 -26.15
C TYR A 284 6.60 15.72 -26.15
N THR A 285 6.41 14.63 -26.88
CA THR A 285 5.14 13.91 -27.00
C THR A 285 5.42 12.40 -27.08
N GLY A 286 4.41 11.56 -26.86
CA GLY A 286 4.57 10.10 -26.90
C GLY A 286 5.23 9.53 -25.64
N ALA A 287 5.72 8.29 -25.74
CA ALA A 287 6.37 7.57 -24.64
C ALA A 287 7.91 7.61 -24.69
N THR A 288 8.49 8.45 -25.56
CA THR A 288 9.95 8.59 -25.63
C THR A 288 10.40 9.61 -24.61
N GLN A 289 11.13 9.14 -23.60
CA GLN A 289 11.58 9.96 -22.50
C GLN A 289 12.50 11.11 -22.97
N PRO A 290 12.32 12.33 -22.43
CA PRO A 290 13.27 13.42 -22.64
C PRO A 290 14.67 13.02 -22.18
N THR A 291 15.70 13.48 -22.90
CA THR A 291 17.08 13.47 -22.35
C THR A 291 17.14 14.39 -21.14
N THR A 292 18.06 14.13 -20.20
CA THR A 292 18.32 15.00 -19.03
C THR A 292 18.26 16.49 -19.39
N ILE A 293 17.37 17.21 -18.72
CA ILE A 293 17.11 18.63 -18.93
C ILE A 293 17.88 19.40 -17.86
N VAL A 294 18.69 20.37 -18.26
CA VAL A 294 19.51 21.16 -17.33
C VAL A 294 19.26 22.63 -17.58
N SER A 295 18.92 23.39 -16.53
CA SER A 295 18.73 24.83 -16.62
C SER A 295 20.05 25.54 -16.95
N ALA A 296 19.97 26.78 -17.44
CA ALA A 296 21.17 27.62 -17.50
C ALA A 296 21.55 28.12 -16.10
N PRO A 297 22.86 28.28 -15.78
CA PRO A 297 23.29 28.76 -14.47
C PRO A 297 22.59 30.06 -14.05
N GLY A 298 21.92 30.04 -12.88
CA GLY A 298 21.18 31.18 -12.34
C GLY A 298 20.02 31.70 -13.20
N THR A 299 19.52 30.90 -14.15
CA THR A 299 18.41 31.29 -15.02
C THR A 299 17.31 30.23 -14.98
N CYS A 300 16.07 30.67 -14.80
CA CYS A 300 14.93 29.77 -14.76
C CYS A 300 14.73 29.06 -16.12
N MET A 301 14.40 27.77 -16.07
CA MET A 301 13.82 27.05 -17.19
C MET A 301 12.30 26.95 -17.02
N SER A 302 11.58 26.84 -18.14
CA SER A 302 10.12 26.80 -18.16
C SER A 302 9.62 25.56 -18.87
N ILE A 303 8.65 24.89 -18.27
CA ILE A 303 7.97 23.72 -18.80
C ILE A 303 6.48 24.04 -18.93
N GLN A 304 5.99 24.05 -20.15
CA GLN A 304 4.58 24.22 -20.45
C GLN A 304 3.99 22.87 -20.84
N PHE A 305 2.89 22.48 -20.22
CA PHE A 305 2.11 21.31 -20.63
C PHE A 305 0.75 21.73 -21.17
N THR A 306 0.38 21.16 -22.32
CA THR A 306 -0.94 21.34 -22.91
C THR A 306 -1.54 20.01 -23.33
N SER A 307 -2.77 19.73 -22.91
CA SER A 307 -3.53 18.55 -23.34
C SER A 307 -4.82 18.90 -24.09
N ASP A 308 -5.26 17.99 -24.96
CA ASP A 308 -6.49 18.16 -25.73
C ASP A 308 -7.75 17.69 -24.96
N THR A 309 -8.89 17.61 -25.64
CA THR A 309 -10.18 17.26 -25.04
C THR A 309 -10.34 15.79 -24.65
N SER A 310 -9.46 14.88 -25.07
CA SER A 310 -9.61 13.44 -24.89
C SER A 310 -8.29 12.68 -24.89
N VAL A 311 -8.27 11.51 -24.23
CA VAL A 311 -7.10 10.60 -24.10
C VAL A 311 -6.05 11.16 -23.15
N THR A 312 -5.98 10.55 -21.97
CA THR A 312 -4.93 10.79 -20.98
C THR A 312 -4.11 9.52 -20.81
N LEU A 313 -2.83 9.67 -20.48
CA LEU A 313 -1.90 8.58 -20.21
C LEU A 313 -1.28 8.78 -18.82
N ALA A 314 -0.41 7.85 -18.40
CA ALA A 314 0.25 7.85 -17.09
C ALA A 314 1.27 9.01 -16.86
N GLY A 315 1.33 9.98 -17.78
CA GLY A 315 2.06 11.23 -17.58
C GLY A 315 3.56 11.05 -17.40
N TRP A 316 4.16 11.76 -16.46
CA TRP A 316 5.61 11.74 -16.25
C TRP A 316 5.99 11.94 -14.80
N ALA A 317 7.18 11.47 -14.46
CA ALA A 317 7.89 11.77 -13.22
C ALA A 317 9.35 12.04 -13.55
N ALA A 318 9.96 13.00 -12.84
CA ALA A 318 11.36 13.35 -13.00
C ALA A 318 11.98 13.74 -11.66
N ASP A 319 13.14 13.14 -11.36
CA ASP A 319 13.93 13.50 -10.19
C ASP A 319 14.59 14.86 -10.41
N ILE A 320 14.51 15.72 -9.41
CA ILE A 320 15.11 17.05 -9.40
C ILE A 320 16.46 16.95 -8.69
N SER A 321 17.50 17.49 -9.33
CA SER A 321 18.81 17.64 -8.68
C SER A 321 19.43 19.02 -8.91
N LEU A 322 20.11 19.55 -7.89
CA LEU A 322 20.78 20.85 -7.94
C LEU A 322 22.30 20.67 -8.11
N SER A 323 22.97 21.60 -8.82
CA SER A 323 24.45 21.54 -8.95
C SER A 323 25.20 21.74 -7.63
N THR A 324 24.55 22.40 -6.68
CA THR A 324 24.93 22.43 -5.28
C THR A 324 23.66 22.11 -4.49
N PRO A 325 23.68 21.11 -3.60
CA PRO A 325 22.56 20.86 -2.71
C PRO A 325 22.26 22.12 -1.90
N CYS A 326 20.98 22.32 -1.58
CA CYS A 326 20.58 23.40 -0.68
C CYS A 326 21.41 23.29 0.59
N ALA A 327 21.98 24.41 1.02
CA ALA A 327 22.83 24.44 2.19
C ALA A 327 21.99 24.11 3.42
N VAL A 328 21.92 22.82 3.79
CA VAL A 328 21.68 22.44 5.16
C VAL A 328 22.95 22.88 5.87
N ALA A 329 22.86 23.92 6.71
CA ALA A 329 23.95 24.20 7.62
C ALA A 329 24.22 22.88 8.36
N PRO A 330 25.43 22.29 8.28
CA PRO A 330 25.72 21.14 9.13
C PRO A 330 25.48 21.62 10.56
N PRO A 331 24.78 20.85 11.43
CA PRO A 331 24.73 21.24 12.82
C PRO A 331 26.19 21.36 13.28
N PRO A 332 26.65 22.53 13.75
CA PRO A 332 27.93 22.62 14.43
C PRO A 332 27.98 21.51 15.47
N THR A 333 29.13 20.86 15.58
CA THR A 333 29.38 19.95 16.70
C THR A 333 29.03 20.67 17.99
N PRO A 334 28.17 20.09 18.87
CA PRO A 334 27.88 20.67 20.17
C PRO A 334 29.14 21.14 20.88
N ILE A 335 29.16 22.40 21.27
CA ILE A 335 30.28 23.01 21.98
C ILE A 335 29.98 23.12 23.46
N VAL A 336 31.04 23.14 24.27
CA VAL A 336 30.93 23.48 25.70
C VAL A 336 31.33 24.93 25.88
N ILE A 337 30.40 25.75 26.32
CA ILE A 337 30.60 27.14 26.69
C ILE A 337 30.89 27.19 28.18
N THR A 338 32.15 27.43 28.55
CA THR A 338 32.53 27.61 29.95
C THR A 338 32.24 29.03 30.42
N GLN A 339 31.83 29.16 31.69
CA GLN A 339 31.53 30.42 32.36
C GLN A 339 32.67 31.44 32.16
N GLN A 340 32.31 32.60 31.60
CA GLN A 340 33.24 33.68 31.30
C GLN A 340 32.49 35.02 31.12
N ASN A 341 33.23 36.12 30.97
CA ASN A 341 32.60 37.40 30.67
C ASN A 341 32.22 37.50 29.19
N GLY A 342 30.93 37.62 28.87
CA GLY A 342 30.50 37.74 27.47
C GLY A 342 29.00 37.81 27.26
N ILE A 343 28.62 38.13 26.02
CA ILE A 343 27.24 38.01 25.51
C ILE A 343 27.33 37.02 24.35
N PHE A 344 26.51 35.98 24.42
CA PHE A 344 26.40 34.92 23.43
C PHE A 344 24.99 35.03 22.84
N ASN A 345 24.89 35.09 21.52
CA ASN A 345 23.63 35.18 20.80
C ASN A 345 23.32 33.85 20.12
N ALA A 346 22.05 33.44 20.18
CA ALA A 346 21.57 32.22 19.55
C ALA A 346 21.91 32.25 18.05
N CYS A 347 22.24 31.07 17.50
CA CYS A 347 22.60 30.85 16.09
C CYS A 347 23.82 31.59 15.55
N THR A 348 24.46 32.44 16.36
CA THR A 348 25.74 33.07 16.04
C THR A 348 26.86 32.52 16.91
N ASP A 349 26.61 32.42 18.22
CA ASP A 349 27.61 32.05 19.22
C ASP A 349 27.31 30.71 19.91
N PHE A 350 26.05 30.24 19.85
CA PHE A 350 25.60 28.95 20.42
C PHE A 350 24.29 28.47 19.77
N GLN A 351 23.92 27.22 19.99
CA GLN A 351 22.78 26.55 19.36
C GLN A 351 22.24 25.36 20.16
N ASP A 352 21.26 24.64 19.60
CA ASP A 352 20.73 23.39 20.14
C ASP A 352 21.80 22.34 20.38
N GLY A 353 21.78 21.77 21.58
CA GLY A 353 22.68 20.71 22.00
C GLY A 353 24.00 21.20 22.58
N ASP A 354 24.32 22.50 22.51
CA ASP A 354 25.48 23.07 23.21
C ASP A 354 25.30 22.98 24.74
N THR A 355 26.40 22.93 25.49
CA THR A 355 26.37 22.86 26.95
C THR A 355 27.01 24.09 27.57
N PHE A 356 26.39 24.67 28.59
CA PHE A 356 26.93 25.72 29.44
C PHE A 356 27.47 25.11 30.75
N ALA A 357 28.76 25.28 31.03
CA ALA A 357 29.40 24.76 32.24
C ALA A 357 30.13 25.89 33.01
N ASP A 358 30.48 25.65 34.27
CA ASP A 358 31.31 26.58 35.04
C ASP A 358 32.77 26.68 34.50
N SER A 359 33.64 27.42 35.19
CA SER A 359 35.02 27.66 34.75
C SER A 359 35.92 26.42 34.77
N GLY A 360 35.51 25.35 35.45
CA GLY A 360 36.14 24.04 35.45
C GLY A 360 35.82 23.18 34.21
N GLY A 361 34.77 23.54 33.46
CA GLY A 361 34.23 22.74 32.36
C GLY A 361 33.53 21.47 32.85
N LEU A 362 33.14 20.59 31.93
CA LEU A 362 32.35 19.39 32.26
C LEU A 362 33.04 18.51 33.33
N GLY A 363 32.35 18.29 34.44
CA GLY A 363 32.74 17.50 35.60
C GLY A 363 33.94 18.05 36.37
N GLY A 364 34.38 19.27 36.06
CA GLY A 364 35.51 19.95 36.69
C GLY A 364 35.06 20.83 37.85
N ASN A 365 35.95 21.10 38.80
CA ASN A 365 35.66 22.06 39.85
C ASN A 365 35.89 23.50 39.36
N TYR A 366 35.00 24.42 39.71
CA TYR A 366 35.16 25.85 39.42
C TYR A 366 36.38 26.46 40.14
N SER A 367 36.78 27.66 39.71
CA SER A 367 37.93 28.38 40.27
C SER A 367 37.57 29.17 41.53
N ASN A 368 38.50 29.26 42.50
CA ASN A 368 38.38 30.20 43.63
C ASN A 368 38.60 31.65 43.15
N ASN A 369 37.97 32.61 43.82
CA ASN A 369 38.09 34.05 43.61
C ASN A 369 37.74 34.43 42.16
N GLU A 370 36.67 33.84 41.65
CA GLU A 370 36.10 34.11 40.35
C GLU A 370 34.97 35.14 40.48
N LEU A 371 34.92 36.10 39.57
CA LEU A 371 33.74 36.93 39.36
C LEU A 371 33.53 37.05 37.85
N SER A 372 32.46 36.43 37.34
CA SER A 372 32.18 36.32 35.92
C SER A 372 30.71 36.61 35.62
N THR A 373 30.44 37.16 34.45
CA THR A 373 29.09 37.50 33.98
C THR A 373 28.93 37.11 32.52
N ILE A 374 28.06 36.13 32.26
CA ILE A 374 27.71 35.68 30.91
C ILE A 374 26.24 35.97 30.63
N GLN A 375 25.92 36.26 29.36
CA GLN A 375 24.54 36.39 28.90
C GLN A 375 24.29 35.49 27.70
N PHE A 376 23.14 34.82 27.69
CA PHE A 376 22.61 34.07 26.54
C PHE A 376 21.38 34.78 26.00
N CYS A 377 21.43 35.25 24.76
CA CYS A 377 20.39 36.03 24.12
C CYS A 377 19.69 35.22 23.02
N ALA A 378 18.35 35.20 23.07
CA ALA A 378 17.51 34.61 22.02
C ALA A 378 17.40 35.53 20.79
N GLU A 379 17.13 34.94 19.62
CA GLU A 379 16.69 35.69 18.45
C GLU A 379 15.27 36.28 18.64
N ALA A 380 14.90 37.25 17.81
CA ALA A 380 13.59 37.89 17.92
C ALA A 380 12.45 36.89 17.67
N GLY A 381 11.50 36.80 18.60
CA GLY A 381 10.39 35.83 18.54
C GLY A 381 10.71 34.48 19.19
N GLU A 382 11.96 34.25 19.58
CA GLU A 382 12.44 32.97 20.11
C GLU A 382 12.72 33.00 21.62
N THR A 383 12.92 31.82 22.20
CA THR A 383 13.37 31.63 23.58
C THR A 383 14.61 30.75 23.62
N VAL A 384 15.44 30.98 24.65
CA VAL A 384 16.58 30.12 24.98
C VAL A 384 16.26 29.43 26.30
N THR A 385 16.47 28.11 26.33
CA THR A 385 16.31 27.27 27.50
C THR A 385 17.67 26.72 27.92
N LEU A 386 17.99 26.82 29.21
CA LEU A 386 19.14 26.19 29.83
C LEU A 386 18.65 25.21 30.89
N ASP A 387 18.85 23.92 30.69
CA ASP A 387 18.43 22.88 31.64
C ASP A 387 19.61 22.40 32.47
N PHE A 388 19.65 22.79 33.75
CA PHE A 388 20.76 22.48 34.64
C PHE A 388 20.77 20.99 35.03
N THR A 389 21.67 20.23 34.43
CA THR A 389 21.86 18.79 34.65
C THR A 389 22.78 18.49 35.83
N LEU A 390 23.63 19.44 36.22
CA LEU A 390 24.50 19.37 37.39
C LEU A 390 24.49 20.71 38.14
N PHE A 391 24.46 20.69 39.47
CA PHE A 391 24.61 21.89 40.30
C PHE A 391 25.12 21.57 41.71
N ASP A 392 26.31 22.02 42.05
CA ASP A 392 26.95 21.88 43.36
C ASP A 392 27.94 23.03 43.60
N LEU A 393 27.51 24.00 44.39
CA LEU A 393 28.29 25.17 44.81
C LEU A 393 28.52 25.15 46.33
N GLU A 394 29.58 25.82 46.81
CA GLU A 394 29.78 25.99 48.24
C GLU A 394 28.62 26.77 48.87
N ASN A 395 27.87 26.08 49.73
CA ASN A 395 26.63 26.57 50.30
C ASN A 395 26.82 27.89 51.09
N ASN A 396 26.22 28.97 50.61
CA ASN A 396 26.26 30.36 51.13
C ASN A 396 27.60 31.12 50.97
N PHE A 397 28.58 30.58 50.27
CA PHE A 397 29.89 31.23 50.08
C PHE A 397 30.17 31.51 48.61
N ASP A 398 29.74 30.61 47.72
CA ASP A 398 29.79 30.79 46.26
C ASP A 398 28.38 30.85 45.70
N ASP A 399 28.08 31.86 44.87
CA ASP A 399 26.73 32.09 44.36
C ASP A 399 26.65 32.33 42.85
N LEU A 400 25.68 31.66 42.22
CA LEU A 400 25.23 31.93 40.86
C LEU A 400 23.94 32.75 40.92
N THR A 401 24.01 34.00 40.48
CA THR A 401 22.86 34.89 40.34
C THR A 401 22.31 34.85 38.92
N ILE A 402 21.01 34.58 38.77
CA ILE A 402 20.29 34.51 37.49
C ILE A 402 19.31 35.67 37.40
N SER A 403 19.27 36.33 36.24
CA SER A 403 18.28 37.37 35.94
C SER A 403 17.88 37.38 34.46
N GLY A 404 16.65 37.81 34.15
CA GLY A 404 16.16 37.88 32.76
C GLY A 404 15.50 36.59 32.26
N SER A 405 15.17 35.68 33.18
CA SER A 405 14.45 34.43 32.91
C SER A 405 12.96 34.52 33.28
N VAL A 406 12.16 33.57 32.79
CA VAL A 406 10.77 33.37 33.18
C VAL A 406 10.73 32.44 34.39
N GLY A 407 10.65 33.02 35.59
CA GLY A 407 10.37 32.28 36.83
C GLY A 407 11.59 31.79 37.63
N SER A 408 12.80 31.80 37.05
CA SER A 408 14.02 31.27 37.68
C SER A 408 15.02 32.35 38.14
N ASP A 409 14.61 33.62 38.15
CA ASP A 409 15.44 34.75 38.62
C ASP A 409 15.71 34.64 40.14
N GLY A 410 16.98 34.62 40.53
CA GLY A 410 17.35 34.35 41.92
C GLY A 410 18.86 34.22 42.17
N VAL A 411 19.22 33.90 43.41
CA VAL A 411 20.60 33.61 43.84
C VAL A 411 20.65 32.15 44.31
N TYR A 412 21.55 31.37 43.72
CA TYR A 412 21.64 29.93 43.92
C TYR A 412 23.00 29.56 44.53
N THR A 413 22.98 28.68 45.54
CA THR A 413 24.16 28.15 46.25
C THR A 413 23.86 26.71 46.69
N GLY A 414 24.88 25.90 47.05
CA GLY A 414 24.65 24.53 47.50
C GLY A 414 24.34 23.56 46.36
N THR A 415 23.69 22.44 46.66
CA THR A 415 23.43 21.34 45.72
C THR A 415 22.04 21.42 45.06
N THR A 416 21.29 22.51 45.25
CA THR A 416 19.95 22.66 44.69
C THR A 416 19.98 23.78 43.68
N GLY A 417 20.13 23.39 42.41
CA GLY A 417 20.20 24.31 41.28
C GLY A 417 18.85 24.92 40.90
N PRO A 418 18.85 25.78 39.87
CA PRO A 418 17.65 26.44 39.35
C PRO A 418 16.72 25.50 38.57
N GLY A 419 17.16 24.29 38.23
CA GLY A 419 16.47 23.42 37.26
C GLY A 419 16.50 24.05 35.87
N THR A 420 15.38 24.01 35.16
CA THR A 420 15.25 24.62 33.84
C THR A 420 15.09 26.14 33.93
N VAL A 421 15.88 26.88 33.14
CA VAL A 421 15.89 28.34 33.07
C VAL A 421 15.55 28.76 31.64
N VAL A 422 14.42 29.43 31.46
CA VAL A 422 13.93 29.86 30.13
C VAL A 422 14.01 31.39 30.01
N SER A 423 14.46 31.91 28.88
CA SER A 423 14.53 33.36 28.63
C SER A 423 13.13 33.94 28.41
N THR A 424 12.98 35.26 28.55
CA THR A 424 11.83 35.93 27.91
C THR A 424 11.96 35.84 26.38
N VAL A 425 10.83 35.88 25.66
CA VAL A 425 10.81 35.89 24.18
C VAL A 425 11.64 37.06 23.63
N GLY A 426 12.60 36.77 22.75
CA GLY A 426 13.57 37.73 22.19
C GLY A 426 14.49 38.40 23.23
N GLY A 427 14.56 37.84 24.45
CA GLY A 427 15.33 38.40 25.57
C GLY A 427 16.62 37.64 25.86
N CYS A 428 17.35 38.09 26.90
CA CYS A 428 18.59 37.45 27.34
C CYS A 428 18.51 37.01 28.81
N ILE A 429 19.04 35.83 29.10
CA ILE A 429 19.32 35.39 30.48
C ILE A 429 20.73 35.83 30.83
N SER A 430 20.90 36.39 32.02
CA SER A 430 22.19 36.79 32.59
C SER A 430 22.53 35.95 33.79
N PHE A 431 23.74 35.37 33.77
CA PHE A 431 24.33 34.59 34.87
C PHE A 431 25.54 35.32 35.43
N VAL A 432 25.55 35.60 36.73
CA VAL A 432 26.68 36.18 37.46
C VAL A 432 27.17 35.16 38.48
N PHE A 433 28.41 34.72 38.37
CA PHE A 433 29.02 33.80 39.32
C PHE A 433 30.08 34.53 40.13
N ASP A 434 30.00 34.45 41.47
CA ASP A 434 30.97 34.99 42.42
C ASP A 434 31.44 33.86 43.35
N SER A 435 32.74 33.56 43.36
CA SER A 435 33.34 32.55 44.23
C SER A 435 34.35 33.15 45.21
N ASP A 436 34.41 32.57 46.40
CA ASP A 436 35.24 32.99 47.50
C ASP A 436 36.70 32.50 47.35
N ILE A 437 37.57 32.77 48.33
CA ILE A 437 39.01 32.46 48.24
C ILE A 437 39.37 30.98 48.50
N SER A 438 38.43 30.13 48.91
CA SER A 438 38.69 28.75 49.32
C SER A 438 37.46 27.84 49.23
N VAL A 439 37.71 26.57 48.89
CA VAL A 439 36.69 25.52 48.65
C VAL A 439 36.08 25.68 47.26
N THR A 440 36.17 24.62 46.48
CA THR A 440 35.56 24.55 45.16
C THR A 440 34.92 23.18 45.02
N ASP A 441 33.67 23.17 44.60
CA ASP A 441 32.90 21.96 44.31
C ASP A 441 32.81 21.76 42.79
N ILE A 442 32.02 20.76 42.35
CA ILE A 442 31.95 20.35 40.93
C ILE A 442 31.15 21.34 40.06
N GLY A 443 30.57 22.39 40.64
CA GLY A 443 30.01 23.50 39.88
C GLY A 443 28.69 23.15 39.19
N TRP A 444 28.52 23.58 37.94
CA TRP A 444 27.28 23.35 37.22
C TRP A 444 27.50 23.02 35.75
N GLU A 445 26.52 22.30 35.20
CA GLU A 445 26.37 22.02 33.78
C GLU A 445 24.91 22.24 33.42
N ALA A 446 24.66 22.85 32.27
CA ALA A 446 23.33 23.07 31.74
C ALA A 446 23.30 22.86 30.23
N ASP A 447 22.35 22.06 29.75
CA ASP A 447 22.16 21.84 28.32
C ASP A 447 21.34 22.99 27.72
N ILE A 448 21.75 23.47 26.56
CA ILE A 448 21.12 24.61 25.87
C ILE A 448 20.21 24.11 24.76
N SER A 449 18.99 24.65 24.73
CA SER A 449 18.05 24.50 23.61
C SER A 449 17.37 25.82 23.26
N LEU A 450 16.94 25.92 22.02
CA LEU A 450 16.24 27.04 21.40
C LEU A 450 14.82 26.60 21.06
N SER A 451 13.87 27.54 21.06
CA SER A 451 12.50 27.23 20.59
C SER A 451 12.43 26.88 19.10
N THR A 452 13.39 27.36 18.30
CA THR A 452 13.59 26.93 16.92
C THR A 452 15.07 26.58 16.67
N PRO A 453 15.37 25.42 16.05
CA PRO A 453 16.75 25.04 15.74
C PRO A 453 17.41 25.99 14.74
N CYS A 454 18.69 26.28 14.95
CA CYS A 454 19.48 27.11 14.04
C CYS A 454 19.56 26.49 12.63
N GLY A 455 19.34 27.31 11.60
CA GLY A 455 19.40 26.87 10.21
C GLY A 455 18.06 26.50 9.58
N ILE A 456 16.97 26.51 10.35
CA ILE A 456 15.62 26.54 9.79
C ILE A 456 15.15 28.00 9.76
N ALA A 457 15.14 28.60 8.58
CA ALA A 457 14.53 29.92 8.43
C ALA A 457 13.02 29.77 8.63
N PRO A 458 12.36 30.57 9.49
CA PRO A 458 10.91 30.62 9.49
C PRO A 458 10.45 31.01 8.07
N PRO A 459 9.32 30.45 7.58
CA PRO A 459 8.84 30.77 6.24
C PRO A 459 8.77 32.29 6.10
N PRO A 460 9.21 32.87 4.96
CA PRO A 460 9.07 34.31 4.78
C PRO A 460 7.60 34.70 4.94
N PRO A 461 7.30 35.82 5.64
CA PRO A 461 5.92 36.25 5.83
C PRO A 461 5.19 36.33 4.49
N ILE A 462 4.03 35.70 4.41
CA ILE A 462 3.24 35.64 3.20
C ILE A 462 2.15 36.72 3.21
N VAL A 463 1.66 37.04 2.02
CA VAL A 463 0.50 37.93 1.85
C VAL A 463 -0.70 37.08 1.43
N ILE A 464 -1.69 37.00 2.31
CA ILE A 464 -2.94 36.30 2.09
C ILE A 464 -3.93 37.26 1.45
N ILE A 465 -4.34 36.95 0.24
CA ILE A 465 -5.28 37.75 -0.55
C ILE A 465 -6.71 37.30 -0.23
N GLN A 466 -7.63 38.25 -0.11
CA GLN A 466 -9.06 37.99 0.09
C GLN A 466 -9.59 36.99 -0.95
N GLN A 467 -10.17 35.90 -0.45
CA GLN A 467 -10.71 34.79 -1.26
C GLN A 467 -11.70 33.95 -0.45
N ASN A 468 -12.27 32.91 -1.08
CA ASN A 468 -13.11 31.96 -0.37
C ASN A 468 -12.24 30.89 0.32
N GLY A 469 -12.35 30.74 1.63
CA GLY A 469 -11.64 29.67 2.33
C GLY A 469 -11.59 29.80 3.85
N ILE A 470 -11.11 28.74 4.48
CA ILE A 470 -10.80 28.68 5.90
C ILE A 470 -9.29 28.53 6.02
N PHE A 471 -8.67 29.43 6.75
CA PHE A 471 -7.23 29.47 7.01
C PHE A 471 -7.06 29.22 8.50
N ASN A 472 -6.32 28.18 8.86
CA ASN A 472 -6.03 27.84 10.24
C ASN A 472 -4.62 28.30 10.60
N ALA A 473 -4.47 28.79 11.82
CA ALA A 473 -3.19 29.21 12.35
C ALA A 473 -2.20 28.02 12.31
N CYS A 474 -0.94 28.31 12.01
CA CYS A 474 0.17 27.35 11.96
C CYS A 474 0.14 26.30 10.84
N THR A 475 -0.98 26.17 10.11
CA THR A 475 -1.02 25.41 8.85
C THR A 475 -1.04 26.32 7.63
N ASP A 476 -1.87 27.37 7.67
CA ASP A 476 -2.14 28.21 6.50
C ASP A 476 -1.59 29.64 6.67
N PHE A 477 -1.30 30.06 7.90
CA PHE A 477 -0.69 31.36 8.22
C PHE A 477 -0.02 31.37 9.60
N GLN A 478 0.90 32.30 9.81
CA GLN A 478 1.74 32.42 11.01
C GLN A 478 1.92 33.88 11.44
N ASP A 479 2.66 34.09 12.54
CA ASP A 479 2.97 35.42 13.05
C ASP A 479 3.79 36.23 12.02
N GLY A 480 3.34 37.45 11.74
CA GLY A 480 3.99 38.35 10.77
C GLY A 480 3.43 38.30 9.35
N ASP A 481 2.54 37.34 9.03
CA ASP A 481 1.83 37.32 7.76
C ASP A 481 0.89 38.53 7.60
N THR A 482 0.51 38.85 6.36
CA THR A 482 -0.37 39.99 6.08
C THR A 482 -1.62 39.56 5.32
N TYR A 483 -2.79 40.01 5.76
CA TYR A 483 -4.07 39.87 5.06
C TYR A 483 -4.38 41.12 4.23
N ALA A 484 -4.66 40.97 2.94
CA ALA A 484 -4.98 42.07 2.03
C ALA A 484 -6.20 41.78 1.14
N ASP A 485 -6.81 42.81 0.58
CA ASP A 485 -7.91 42.67 -0.39
C ASP A 485 -7.47 42.05 -1.73
N SER A 486 -8.42 41.84 -2.66
CA SER A 486 -8.17 41.17 -3.95
C SER A 486 -7.18 41.91 -4.88
N GLY A 487 -6.89 43.18 -4.62
CA GLY A 487 -5.85 43.97 -5.29
C GLY A 487 -4.44 43.74 -4.73
N GLY A 488 -4.30 43.08 -3.58
CA GLY A 488 -3.06 42.91 -2.83
C GLY A 488 -2.58 44.20 -2.15
N LEU A 489 -1.34 44.19 -1.63
CA LEU A 489 -0.82 45.30 -0.83
C LEU A 489 -0.82 46.64 -1.57
N GLY A 490 -1.75 47.52 -1.18
CA GLY A 490 -1.91 48.86 -1.75
C GLY A 490 -2.45 48.87 -3.20
N GLY A 491 -2.98 47.75 -3.68
CA GLY A 491 -3.76 47.68 -4.90
C GLY A 491 -5.21 48.09 -4.67
N ASN A 492 -5.99 48.21 -5.75
CA ASN A 492 -7.44 48.40 -5.62
C ASN A 492 -8.15 47.05 -5.71
N TYR A 493 -9.16 46.84 -4.87
CA TYR A 493 -10.01 45.65 -4.91
C TYR A 493 -10.81 45.55 -6.22
N SER A 494 -11.41 44.38 -6.46
CA SER A 494 -12.20 44.09 -7.67
C SER A 494 -13.67 44.52 -7.54
N ASN A 495 -14.29 44.96 -8.63
CA ASN A 495 -15.75 45.16 -8.70
C ASN A 495 -16.48 43.82 -8.74
N ASN A 496 -17.72 43.76 -8.23
CA ASN A 496 -18.61 42.60 -8.24
C ASN A 496 -17.96 41.37 -7.61
N GLU A 497 -17.24 41.60 -6.51
CA GLU A 497 -16.61 40.57 -5.71
C GLU A 497 -17.54 40.19 -4.57
N LEU A 498 -17.77 38.88 -4.41
CA LEU A 498 -18.38 38.33 -3.20
C LEU A 498 -17.46 37.21 -2.71
N SER A 499 -16.75 37.47 -1.61
CA SER A 499 -15.75 36.56 -1.08
C SER A 499 -15.88 36.42 0.44
N THR A 500 -15.60 35.23 0.96
CA THR A 500 -15.69 34.91 2.39
C THR A 500 -14.45 34.15 2.85
N ILE A 501 -13.64 34.77 3.70
CA ILE A 501 -12.46 34.16 4.30
C ILE A 501 -12.64 34.01 5.82
N GLN A 502 -12.12 32.93 6.38
CA GLN A 502 -12.06 32.71 7.83
C GLN A 502 -10.61 32.53 8.28
N PHE A 503 -10.25 33.17 9.40
CA PHE A 503 -8.99 32.94 10.11
C PHE A 503 -9.30 32.28 11.45
N CYS A 504 -8.87 31.04 11.62
CA CYS A 504 -9.15 30.20 12.78
C CYS A 504 -7.93 30.08 13.69
N ALA A 505 -8.13 30.29 15.00
CA ALA A 505 -7.11 30.08 16.02
C ALA A 505 -7.04 28.61 16.47
N GLU A 506 -5.85 28.16 16.85
CA GLU A 506 -5.67 26.88 17.55
C GLU A 506 -6.37 26.85 18.91
N ALA A 507 -6.63 25.65 19.41
CA ALA A 507 -7.35 25.45 20.67
C ALA A 507 -6.60 26.13 21.85
N GLY A 508 -7.24 27.10 22.50
CA GLY A 508 -6.65 27.85 23.62
C GLY A 508 -5.96 29.16 23.22
N GLU A 509 -5.84 29.44 21.92
CA GLU A 509 -5.16 30.61 21.37
C GLU A 509 -6.12 31.63 20.75
N THR A 510 -5.61 32.80 20.38
CA THR A 510 -6.33 33.84 19.65
C THR A 510 -5.53 34.32 18.45
N VAL A 511 -6.23 34.66 17.37
CA VAL A 511 -5.67 35.34 16.19
C VAL A 511 -6.01 36.82 16.28
N THR A 512 -5.03 37.68 16.03
CA THR A 512 -5.18 39.13 15.99
C THR A 512 -4.85 39.65 14.60
N LEU A 513 -5.77 40.40 13.98
CA LEU A 513 -5.56 41.12 12.72
C LEU A 513 -5.57 42.62 12.99
N ASP A 514 -4.44 43.27 12.79
CA ASP A 514 -4.27 44.71 12.96
C ASP A 514 -4.35 45.44 11.62
N PHE A 515 -5.51 46.03 11.32
CA PHE A 515 -5.72 46.75 10.06
C PHE A 515 -4.83 48.01 9.98
N THR A 516 -3.85 47.96 9.08
CA THR A 516 -2.89 49.03 8.79
C THR A 516 -3.35 49.96 7.66
N LEU A 517 -4.25 49.49 6.80
CA LEU A 517 -4.91 50.23 5.72
C LEU A 517 -6.40 49.87 5.65
N PHE A 518 -7.27 50.85 5.35
CA PHE A 518 -8.69 50.61 5.10
C PHE A 518 -9.34 51.78 4.31
N ASP A 519 -9.83 51.50 3.10
CA ASP A 519 -10.52 52.45 2.23
C ASP A 519 -11.46 51.70 1.25
N LEU A 520 -12.75 51.74 1.54
CA LEU A 520 -13.83 51.14 0.73
C LEU A 520 -14.81 52.21 0.24
N GLU A 521 -15.59 51.92 -0.82
CA GLU A 521 -16.65 52.82 -1.23
C GLU A 521 -17.74 52.94 -0.15
N ASN A 522 -17.98 54.17 0.29
CA ASN A 522 -18.85 54.45 1.43
C ASN A 522 -20.32 54.06 1.16
N ASN A 523 -20.82 53.02 1.83
CA ASN A 523 -22.17 52.41 1.76
C ASN A 523 -22.49 51.62 0.47
N PHE A 524 -21.49 51.25 -0.32
CA PHE A 524 -21.69 50.47 -1.55
C PHE A 524 -20.82 49.22 -1.58
N ASP A 525 -19.61 49.29 -0.99
CA ASP A 525 -18.73 48.15 -0.78
C ASP A 525 -18.55 47.91 0.72
N ASP A 526 -18.87 46.70 1.15
CA ASP A 526 -19.02 46.36 2.57
C ASP A 526 -18.10 45.19 2.95
N LEU A 527 -17.24 45.40 3.96
CA LEU A 527 -16.54 44.30 4.67
C LEU A 527 -17.31 43.98 5.95
N THR A 528 -17.91 42.80 6.01
CA THR A 528 -18.63 42.30 7.18
C THR A 528 -17.72 41.38 8.01
N ILE A 529 -17.59 41.67 9.30
CA ILE A 529 -16.77 40.92 10.26
C ILE A 529 -17.68 40.23 11.27
N SER A 530 -17.43 38.95 11.54
CA SER A 530 -18.13 38.19 12.59
C SER A 530 -17.20 37.18 13.29
N GLY A 531 -17.50 36.84 14.54
CA GLY A 531 -16.71 35.86 15.32
C GLY A 531 -15.53 36.48 16.09
N SER A 532 -15.45 37.81 16.13
CA SER A 532 -14.41 38.56 16.84
C SER A 532 -14.87 39.03 18.23
N VAL A 533 -13.90 39.37 19.09
CA VAL A 533 -14.15 39.99 20.39
C VAL A 533 -14.26 41.51 20.21
N GLY A 534 -15.48 41.96 19.90
CA GLY A 534 -15.85 43.38 19.95
C GLY A 534 -15.70 44.19 18.66
N SER A 535 -15.30 43.56 17.56
CA SER A 535 -15.16 44.19 16.22
C SER A 535 -16.15 43.61 15.19
N ASP A 536 -17.19 42.92 15.63
CA ASP A 536 -18.24 42.39 14.76
C ASP A 536 -19.12 43.53 14.22
N GLY A 537 -19.31 43.58 12.90
CA GLY A 537 -20.03 44.66 12.24
C GLY A 537 -19.83 44.73 10.74
N VAL A 538 -20.41 45.76 10.11
CA VAL A 538 -20.26 46.06 8.69
C VAL A 538 -19.46 47.35 8.56
N TYR A 539 -18.38 47.30 7.77
CA TYR A 539 -17.42 48.38 7.60
C TYR A 539 -17.38 48.85 6.15
N THR A 540 -17.40 50.18 5.97
CA THR A 540 -17.39 50.87 4.67
C THR A 540 -16.60 52.18 4.81
N GLY A 541 -16.22 52.82 3.71
CA GLY A 541 -15.50 54.10 3.76
C GLY A 541 -14.06 53.95 4.27
N THR A 542 -13.50 55.02 4.81
CA THR A 542 -12.08 55.10 5.24
C THR A 542 -11.85 54.78 6.71
N THR A 543 -12.88 54.37 7.46
CA THR A 543 -12.77 54.08 8.89
C THR A 543 -12.89 52.57 9.09
N GLY A 544 -11.74 51.90 9.11
CA GLY A 544 -11.65 50.47 9.30
C GLY A 544 -11.95 49.99 10.72
N PRO A 545 -11.93 48.66 10.93
CA PRO A 545 -12.20 48.03 12.23
C PRO A 545 -11.08 48.24 13.26
N GLY A 546 -9.87 48.62 12.84
CA GLY A 546 -8.71 48.67 13.72
C GLY A 546 -8.22 47.26 14.04
N THR A 547 -7.97 46.96 15.30
CA THR A 547 -7.59 45.62 15.76
C THR A 547 -8.82 44.70 15.82
N VAL A 548 -8.73 43.54 15.19
CA VAL A 548 -9.74 42.48 15.23
C VAL A 548 -9.13 41.26 15.90
N VAL A 549 -9.72 40.79 17.00
CA VAL A 549 -9.22 39.63 17.76
C VAL A 549 -10.26 38.52 17.71
N SER A 550 -9.85 37.28 17.44
CA SER A 550 -10.73 36.11 17.49
C SER A 550 -11.20 35.80 18.91
N THR A 551 -12.25 34.98 19.02
CA THR A 551 -12.50 34.26 20.27
C THR A 551 -11.42 33.19 20.49
N VAL A 552 -11.20 32.79 21.75
CA VAL A 552 -10.19 31.77 22.11
C VAL A 552 -10.56 30.43 21.45
N GLY A 553 -9.66 29.86 20.64
CA GLY A 553 -9.89 28.66 19.83
C GLY A 553 -10.99 28.80 18.77
N GLY A 554 -11.37 30.03 18.43
CA GLY A 554 -12.43 30.33 17.47
C GLY A 554 -11.93 31.04 16.22
N CYS A 555 -12.83 31.21 15.24
CA CYS A 555 -12.53 31.83 13.96
C CYS A 555 -13.12 33.24 13.84
N VAL A 556 -12.41 34.12 13.14
CA VAL A 556 -12.97 35.39 12.63
C VAL A 556 -13.29 35.23 11.16
N THR A 557 -14.51 35.60 10.77
CA THR A 557 -14.99 35.56 9.39
C THR A 557 -15.06 36.95 8.80
N PHE A 558 -14.53 37.12 7.60
CA PHE A 558 -14.59 38.34 6.79
C PHE A 558 -15.35 38.05 5.50
N VAL A 559 -16.47 38.74 5.29
CA VAL A 559 -17.25 38.68 4.05
C VAL A 559 -17.11 40.02 3.34
N PHE A 560 -16.57 40.03 2.13
CA PHE A 560 -16.46 41.22 1.30
C PHE A 560 -17.47 41.14 0.15
N ASP A 561 -18.28 42.19 0.00
CA ASP A 561 -19.28 42.34 -1.06
C ASP A 561 -19.06 43.71 -1.74
N SER A 562 -18.64 43.71 -3.00
CA SER A 562 -18.43 44.93 -3.80
C SER A 562 -19.41 45.06 -4.94
N ASP A 563 -19.79 46.30 -5.24
CA ASP A 563 -20.74 46.61 -6.31
C ASP A 563 -20.08 46.61 -7.70
N ILE A 564 -20.85 46.94 -8.74
CA ILE A 564 -20.38 46.88 -10.14
C ILE A 564 -19.46 48.06 -10.54
N SER A 565 -19.19 49.02 -9.66
CA SER A 565 -18.50 50.27 -9.97
C SER A 565 -17.80 50.92 -8.77
N VAL A 566 -16.67 51.59 -9.06
CA VAL A 566 -15.79 52.26 -8.08
C VAL A 566 -15.02 51.24 -7.25
N THR A 567 -13.69 51.34 -7.32
CA THR A 567 -12.80 50.55 -6.46
C THR A 567 -11.78 51.49 -5.86
N ASP A 568 -11.58 51.36 -4.55
CA ASP A 568 -10.58 52.10 -3.77
C ASP A 568 -9.44 51.16 -3.35
N ILE A 569 -8.50 51.66 -2.53
CA ILE A 569 -7.25 50.94 -2.19
C ILE A 569 -7.43 49.80 -1.18
N GLY A 570 -8.66 49.53 -0.74
CA GLY A 570 -9.01 48.35 0.04
C GLY A 570 -8.37 48.34 1.43
N TRP A 571 -7.84 47.18 1.84
CA TRP A 571 -7.30 47.01 3.19
C TRP A 571 -6.03 46.17 3.22
N SER A 572 -5.26 46.38 4.28
CA SER A 572 -4.20 45.47 4.70
C SER A 572 -4.24 45.34 6.22
N ALA A 573 -3.99 44.14 6.74
CA ALA A 573 -3.94 43.86 8.16
C ALA A 573 -2.77 42.93 8.49
N ASP A 574 -1.98 43.31 9.49
CA ASP A 574 -0.89 42.47 9.98
C ASP A 574 -1.47 41.39 10.91
N ILE A 575 -1.07 40.14 10.72
CA ILE A 575 -1.56 39.00 11.47
C ILE A 575 -0.59 38.67 12.61
N SER A 576 -1.12 38.45 13.80
CA SER A 576 -0.38 37.93 14.94
C SER A 576 -1.15 36.88 15.73
N LEU A 577 -0.42 35.96 16.36
CA LEU A 577 -0.97 34.89 17.19
C LEU A 577 -0.66 35.14 18.66
N SER A 578 -1.53 34.71 19.58
CA SER A 578 -1.23 34.83 21.03
C SER A 578 -0.03 33.98 21.47
N THR A 579 0.26 32.92 20.71
CA THR A 579 1.44 32.08 20.82
C THR A 579 1.96 31.81 19.41
N ALA A 580 3.26 32.00 19.19
CA ALA A 580 3.87 31.76 17.88
C ALA A 580 3.79 30.27 17.50
N CYS A 581 3.64 30.00 16.21
CA CYS A 581 3.64 28.63 15.71
C CYS A 581 4.95 27.92 16.06
N GLY A 582 4.86 26.70 16.58
CA GLY A 582 6.01 25.93 17.05
C GLY A 582 6.33 26.06 18.55
N VAL A 583 5.65 26.92 19.31
CA VAL A 583 5.78 26.97 20.77
C VAL A 583 4.70 26.11 21.43
N VAL A 584 4.98 24.82 21.63
CA VAL A 584 4.12 23.96 22.45
C VAL A 584 4.23 24.45 23.90
N ALA A 585 3.12 24.89 24.51
CA ALA A 585 3.08 25.13 25.97
C ALA A 585 3.53 23.83 26.67
N PRO A 586 4.41 23.88 27.69
CA PRO A 586 4.91 22.67 28.32
C PRO A 586 3.72 21.84 28.82
N PRO A 587 3.55 20.59 28.37
CA PRO A 587 2.48 19.76 28.88
C PRO A 587 2.75 19.50 30.36
N ASN A 588 1.79 19.84 31.23
CA ASN A 588 1.78 19.37 32.63
C ASN A 588 1.49 17.86 32.73
N ALA A 589 1.26 17.19 31.61
CA ALA A 589 1.08 15.74 31.60
C ALA A 589 2.40 15.04 31.92
N PRO A 590 2.38 13.88 32.62
CA PRO A 590 3.58 13.11 32.90
C PRO A 590 4.35 12.77 31.62
N LEU A 591 5.66 12.99 31.60
CA LEU A 591 6.53 12.48 30.54
C LEU A 591 6.78 11.00 30.77
N MET A 592 6.32 10.12 29.88
CA MET A 592 6.56 8.67 29.95
C MET A 592 7.62 8.24 28.93
N ASN A 593 8.63 7.49 29.37
CA ASN A 593 9.60 6.84 28.49
C ASN A 593 9.21 5.37 28.26
N CYS A 594 8.93 5.03 27.01
CA CYS A 594 8.36 3.74 26.66
C CYS A 594 9.37 2.85 25.96
N PRO A 595 9.28 1.53 26.15
CA PRO A 595 10.02 0.59 25.32
C PRO A 595 9.74 0.86 23.84
N GLY A 596 10.75 0.69 22.98
CA GLY A 596 10.52 0.60 21.55
C GLY A 596 9.83 -0.73 21.20
N ASP A 597 9.41 -0.86 19.94
CA ASP A 597 8.87 -2.10 19.41
C ASP A 597 9.92 -3.23 19.45
N ILE A 598 9.46 -4.46 19.65
CA ILE A 598 10.30 -5.62 19.96
C ILE A 598 9.92 -6.75 19.03
N THR A 599 10.89 -7.22 18.24
CA THR A 599 10.72 -8.41 17.39
C THR A 599 11.46 -9.60 17.98
N LEU A 600 10.78 -10.74 18.11
CA LEU A 600 11.29 -12.00 18.63
C LEU A 600 10.95 -13.14 17.68
N ASN A 601 11.67 -14.25 17.76
CA ASN A 601 11.26 -15.50 17.10
C ASN A 601 10.55 -16.41 18.11
N ALA A 602 9.53 -17.14 17.66
CA ALA A 602 8.92 -18.21 18.44
C ALA A 602 9.95 -19.30 18.81
N ASN A 603 9.80 -19.89 19.99
CA ASN A 603 10.69 -20.99 20.41
C ASN A 603 10.47 -22.26 19.55
N PRO A 604 11.52 -23.07 19.33
CA PRO A 604 11.40 -24.35 18.62
C PRO A 604 10.28 -25.25 19.17
N GLY A 605 9.26 -25.51 18.35
CA GLY A 605 8.12 -26.37 18.67
C GLY A 605 7.00 -25.72 19.50
N GLU A 606 7.06 -24.42 19.76
CA GLU A 606 6.06 -23.65 20.52
C GLU A 606 5.56 -22.45 19.67
N CYS A 607 4.45 -21.82 20.08
CA CYS A 607 3.87 -20.64 19.40
C CYS A 607 3.92 -19.37 20.21
N ASP A 608 4.90 -19.31 21.08
CA ASP A 608 5.17 -18.14 21.86
C ASP A 608 6.67 -17.93 22.02
N ALA A 609 7.00 -16.68 22.32
CA ALA A 609 8.29 -16.28 22.81
C ALA A 609 8.12 -15.80 24.26
N PRO A 610 8.76 -16.43 25.26
CA PRO A 610 8.78 -15.92 26.62
C PRO A 610 9.65 -14.66 26.64
N PHE A 611 9.02 -13.52 26.93
CA PHE A 611 9.68 -12.23 26.93
C PHE A 611 9.36 -11.43 28.18
N GLY A 612 10.30 -10.58 28.59
CA GLY A 612 10.14 -9.69 29.72
C GLY A 612 10.63 -8.30 29.38
N PHE A 613 9.71 -7.34 29.39
CA PHE A 613 10.03 -5.91 29.35
C PHE A 613 10.02 -5.31 30.75
N ALA A 614 10.78 -4.23 30.93
CA ALA A 614 10.68 -3.38 32.11
C ALA A 614 9.42 -2.52 32.04
N THR A 615 8.78 -2.27 33.19
CA THR A 615 7.70 -1.27 33.27
C THR A 615 8.23 0.11 32.89
N PRO A 616 7.53 0.87 32.02
CA PRO A 616 7.90 2.24 31.64
C PRO A 616 8.11 3.14 32.86
N THR A 617 9.03 4.08 32.74
CA THR A 617 9.26 5.12 33.75
C THR A 617 8.56 6.39 33.31
N ALA A 618 7.81 7.02 34.21
CA ALA A 618 7.21 8.32 33.97
C ALA A 618 7.69 9.35 35.01
N GLN A 619 7.85 10.59 34.58
CA GLN A 619 8.20 11.73 35.43
C GLN A 619 7.18 12.85 35.20
N ASP A 620 6.70 13.47 36.28
CA ASP A 620 5.92 14.70 36.16
C ASP A 620 6.90 15.88 35.99
N PRO A 621 6.87 16.62 34.88
CA PRO A 621 7.67 17.83 34.71
C PRO A 621 7.43 18.89 35.81
N GLY A 622 6.26 18.88 36.45
CA GLY A 622 5.92 19.72 37.60
C GLY A 622 6.45 19.22 38.95
N GLY A 623 7.12 18.06 38.99
CA GLY A 623 7.74 17.49 40.19
C GLY A 623 6.79 16.69 41.12
N GLY A 624 5.56 16.40 40.69
CA GLY A 624 4.60 15.54 41.39
C GLY A 624 4.90 14.04 41.28
N THR A 625 4.13 13.21 41.98
CA THR A 625 4.26 11.74 41.88
C THR A 625 3.39 11.19 40.76
N VAL A 626 3.88 10.17 40.05
CA VAL A 626 3.20 9.58 38.90
C VAL A 626 2.98 8.09 39.13
N THR A 627 1.77 7.62 38.86
CA THR A 627 1.43 6.19 38.86
C THR A 627 1.41 5.65 37.43
N VAL A 628 2.16 4.58 37.15
CA VAL A 628 2.19 3.88 35.85
C VAL A 628 1.47 2.54 35.96
N VAL A 629 0.51 2.28 35.08
CA VAL A 629 -0.27 1.03 35.04
C VAL A 629 -0.30 0.48 33.63
N GLN A 630 -0.09 -0.83 33.48
CA GLN A 630 -0.34 -1.52 32.21
C GLN A 630 -1.84 -1.59 31.97
N THR A 631 -2.31 -1.02 30.88
CA THR A 631 -3.73 -0.95 30.51
C THR A 631 -4.12 -1.98 29.45
N MET A 632 -3.17 -2.42 28.61
CA MET A 632 -3.38 -3.48 27.62
C MET A 632 -2.17 -4.42 27.47
N GLY A 633 -2.42 -5.61 26.89
CA GLY A 633 -1.41 -6.61 26.58
C GLY A 633 -1.07 -7.59 27.72
N PRO A 634 -0.29 -8.66 27.44
CA PRO A 634 0.14 -9.64 28.43
C PRO A 634 1.09 -9.06 29.49
N PRO A 635 1.04 -9.53 30.75
CA PRO A 635 1.93 -9.07 31.81
C PRO A 635 3.36 -9.60 31.63
N SER A 636 4.36 -8.78 31.98
CA SER A 636 5.78 -9.15 31.98
C SER A 636 6.27 -9.70 33.33
N PRO A 637 7.12 -10.74 33.36
CA PRO A 637 7.50 -11.60 32.23
C PRO A 637 6.39 -12.60 31.89
N GLY A 638 6.18 -12.88 30.59
CA GLY A 638 5.12 -13.76 30.11
C GLY A 638 5.35 -14.27 28.68
N PRO A 639 4.60 -15.29 28.23
CA PRO A 639 4.62 -15.73 26.84
C PRO A 639 3.87 -14.74 25.95
N PHE A 640 4.49 -14.35 24.84
CA PHE A 640 3.87 -13.56 23.77
C PHE A 640 3.59 -14.48 22.59
N PRO A 641 2.32 -14.58 22.12
CA PRO A 641 1.98 -15.43 20.99
C PRO A 641 2.61 -14.91 19.69
N VAL A 642 2.80 -15.79 18.71
CA VAL A 642 3.12 -15.43 17.30
C VAL A 642 2.16 -14.34 16.80
N GLY A 643 2.71 -13.35 16.11
CA GLY A 643 2.02 -12.14 15.65
C GLY A 643 2.33 -10.92 16.49
N ASP A 644 1.61 -9.83 16.21
CA ASP A 644 1.75 -8.57 16.92
C ASP A 644 0.90 -8.55 18.19
N THR A 645 1.55 -8.30 19.32
CA THR A 645 0.90 -8.07 20.60
C THR A 645 1.15 -6.64 21.04
N VAL A 646 0.12 -5.80 20.99
CA VAL A 646 0.19 -4.43 21.50
C VAL A 646 0.16 -4.44 23.04
N VAL A 647 1.14 -3.79 23.64
CA VAL A 647 1.23 -3.56 25.08
C VAL A 647 1.07 -2.07 25.34
N GLU A 648 0.11 -1.69 26.18
CA GLU A 648 -0.18 -0.29 26.50
C GLU A 648 0.02 -0.02 27.99
N PHE A 649 0.59 1.16 28.27
CA PHE A 649 0.74 1.72 29.61
C PHE A 649 0.14 3.12 29.70
N THR A 650 -0.43 3.42 30.87
CA THR A 650 -0.93 4.76 31.22
C THR A 650 -0.22 5.27 32.47
N ALA A 651 0.33 6.48 32.38
CA ALA A 651 0.82 7.28 33.49
C ALA A 651 -0.25 8.26 33.91
N THR A 652 -0.47 8.41 35.21
CA THR A 652 -1.39 9.39 35.79
C THR A 652 -0.66 10.22 36.82
N ASN A 653 -0.77 11.54 36.75
CA ASN A 653 -0.30 12.42 37.80
C ASN A 653 -1.16 12.21 39.07
N ASP A 654 -0.54 11.80 40.18
CA ASP A 654 -1.25 11.52 41.43
C ASP A 654 -1.86 12.79 42.05
N ASP A 655 -1.24 13.95 41.78
CA ASP A 655 -1.66 15.26 42.27
C ASP A 655 -2.72 15.92 41.35
N ALA A 656 -2.86 15.42 40.11
CA ALA A 656 -3.84 15.84 39.12
C ALA A 656 -4.34 14.64 38.28
N PRO A 657 -5.31 13.85 38.77
CA PRO A 657 -5.70 12.57 38.14
C PRO A 657 -6.31 12.65 36.73
N ASN A 658 -6.59 13.86 36.25
CA ASN A 658 -7.06 14.15 34.90
C ASN A 658 -5.90 14.41 33.91
N GLU A 659 -4.66 14.45 34.39
CA GLU A 659 -3.44 14.58 33.58
C GLU A 659 -2.84 13.20 33.39
N VAL A 660 -3.02 12.64 32.18
CA VAL A 660 -2.58 11.29 31.83
C VAL A 660 -1.74 11.32 30.56
N THR A 661 -0.79 10.40 30.49
CA THR A 661 -0.01 10.12 29.28
C THR A 661 -0.08 8.63 29.02
N THR A 662 -0.44 8.25 27.80
CA THR A 662 -0.41 6.86 27.35
C THR A 662 0.81 6.62 26.49
N CYS A 663 1.28 5.38 26.48
CA CYS A 663 2.13 4.90 25.41
C CYS A 663 1.90 3.43 25.16
N GLN A 664 2.28 3.02 23.96
CA GLN A 664 2.18 1.66 23.48
C GLN A 664 3.47 1.25 22.78
N PHE A 665 3.76 -0.04 22.81
CA PHE A 665 4.75 -0.68 21.98
C PHE A 665 4.23 -2.04 21.54
N THR A 666 4.75 -2.52 20.42
CA THR A 666 4.34 -3.78 19.82
C THR A 666 5.41 -4.84 20.09
N VAL A 667 4.98 -6.01 20.59
CA VAL A 667 5.80 -7.21 20.63
C VAL A 667 5.40 -8.08 19.45
N THR A 668 6.24 -8.14 18.43
CA THR A 668 6.08 -8.98 17.24
C THR A 668 6.82 -10.30 17.45
N VAL A 669 6.10 -11.42 17.50
CA VAL A 669 6.71 -12.75 17.54
C VAL A 669 6.58 -13.40 16.16
N ILE A 670 7.71 -13.61 15.49
CA ILE A 670 7.79 -14.21 14.16
C ILE A 670 7.85 -15.74 14.28
N ASP A 671 7.00 -16.43 13.52
CA ASP A 671 7.16 -17.85 13.29
C ASP A 671 8.13 -18.11 12.13
N ASN A 672 9.28 -18.71 12.45
CA ASN A 672 10.34 -19.02 11.50
C ASN A 672 10.53 -20.53 11.29
N GLN A 673 9.56 -21.35 11.73
CA GLN A 673 9.64 -22.80 11.66
C GLN A 673 8.80 -23.30 10.49
N PRO A 674 9.41 -23.94 9.48
CA PRO A 674 8.64 -24.41 8.34
C PRO A 674 7.67 -25.53 8.73
N PRO A 675 6.46 -25.53 8.17
CA PRO A 675 5.46 -26.56 8.43
C PRO A 675 5.91 -27.90 7.85
N THR A 676 5.29 -28.99 8.32
CA THR A 676 5.46 -30.32 7.73
C THR A 676 4.22 -30.73 6.95
N MET A 677 4.41 -31.18 5.70
CA MET A 677 3.32 -31.68 4.85
C MET A 677 3.60 -33.12 4.40
N THR A 678 2.57 -33.97 4.46
CA THR A 678 2.60 -35.33 3.91
C THR A 678 1.50 -35.47 2.87
N CYS A 679 1.90 -35.68 1.61
CA CYS A 679 0.98 -35.93 0.50
C CYS A 679 0.26 -37.28 0.62
N ALA A 680 -0.91 -37.36 0.01
CA ALA A 680 -1.60 -38.63 -0.21
C ALA A 680 -0.77 -39.56 -1.14
N ALA A 681 -1.06 -40.86 -1.09
CA ALA A 681 -0.42 -41.81 -1.99
C ALA A 681 -0.86 -41.61 -3.44
N ASP A 682 0.02 -41.97 -4.39
CA ASP A 682 -0.26 -41.91 -5.83
C ASP A 682 -1.57 -42.63 -6.18
N ILE A 683 -2.33 -42.04 -7.10
CA ILE A 683 -3.62 -42.55 -7.55
C ILE A 683 -3.43 -43.21 -8.92
N THR A 684 -3.96 -44.41 -9.08
CA THR A 684 -4.05 -45.06 -10.40
C THR A 684 -5.50 -45.45 -10.67
N GLN A 685 -6.06 -44.93 -11.76
CA GLN A 685 -7.44 -45.17 -12.18
C GLN A 685 -7.47 -45.43 -13.69
N THR A 686 -8.48 -46.15 -14.17
CA THR A 686 -8.73 -46.32 -15.61
C THR A 686 -9.54 -45.14 -16.14
N ASN A 687 -9.44 -44.83 -17.44
CA ASN A 687 -10.29 -43.80 -18.02
C ASN A 687 -11.78 -44.13 -17.87
N ASP A 688 -12.62 -43.09 -17.81
CA ASP A 688 -14.07 -43.26 -17.75
C ASP A 688 -14.59 -43.73 -19.13
N PRO A 689 -15.60 -44.62 -19.18
CA PRO A 689 -16.05 -45.24 -20.42
C PRO A 689 -16.35 -44.25 -21.55
N GLY A 690 -15.62 -44.35 -22.65
CA GLY A 690 -15.77 -43.50 -23.84
C GLY A 690 -15.18 -42.09 -23.71
N LEU A 691 -14.39 -41.81 -22.66
CA LEU A 691 -13.68 -40.54 -22.46
C LEU A 691 -12.16 -40.77 -22.43
N CYS A 692 -11.38 -39.81 -22.96
CA CYS A 692 -9.91 -39.87 -22.95
C CYS A 692 -9.30 -39.40 -21.61
N GLY A 693 -9.92 -39.78 -20.49
CA GLY A 693 -9.54 -39.39 -19.13
C GLY A 693 -10.56 -39.89 -18.11
N ALA A 694 -10.36 -39.56 -16.84
CA ALA A 694 -11.29 -39.91 -15.76
C ALA A 694 -11.48 -38.74 -14.79
N ASP A 695 -12.67 -38.64 -14.18
CA ASP A 695 -12.87 -37.82 -12.99
C ASP A 695 -12.23 -38.51 -11.77
N VAL A 696 -11.21 -37.88 -11.20
CA VAL A 696 -10.42 -38.39 -10.07
C VAL A 696 -10.64 -37.52 -8.84
N THR A 697 -11.00 -38.14 -7.72
CA THR A 697 -11.03 -37.47 -6.41
C THR A 697 -9.64 -37.53 -5.78
N VAL A 698 -9.03 -36.37 -5.55
CA VAL A 698 -7.69 -36.27 -4.97
C VAL A 698 -7.81 -35.88 -3.50
N PRO A 699 -7.37 -36.74 -2.55
CA PRO A 699 -7.35 -36.37 -1.14
C PRO A 699 -6.38 -35.23 -0.88
N ALA A 700 -6.79 -34.25 -0.07
CA ALA A 700 -5.90 -33.20 0.40
C ALA A 700 -4.74 -33.77 1.24
N PRO A 701 -3.55 -33.15 1.20
CA PRO A 701 -2.40 -33.55 2.02
C PRO A 701 -2.67 -33.34 3.52
N THR A 702 -1.98 -34.11 4.37
CA THR A 702 -2.01 -33.88 5.83
C THR A 702 -0.90 -32.93 6.22
N ILE A 703 -1.26 -31.84 6.89
CA ILE A 703 -0.36 -30.77 7.34
C ILE A 703 -0.22 -30.86 8.86
N MET A 704 1.00 -30.71 9.37
CA MET A 704 1.27 -30.46 10.78
C MET A 704 2.22 -29.27 10.90
N ASP A 705 1.81 -28.32 11.71
CA ASP A 705 2.54 -27.10 12.02
C ASP A 705 2.62 -26.98 13.55
N ASN A 706 3.73 -26.48 14.09
CA ASN A 706 3.82 -26.12 15.50
C ASN A 706 2.92 -24.91 15.79
N CYS A 707 2.73 -23.99 14.83
CA CYS A 707 1.90 -22.79 14.92
C CYS A 707 0.80 -22.71 13.86
N PRO A 708 -0.24 -23.54 14.01
CA PRO A 708 -1.42 -23.47 13.18
C PRO A 708 -2.28 -22.28 13.59
N VAL A 709 -1.82 -21.05 13.31
CA VAL A 709 -2.68 -19.88 13.36
C VAL A 709 -3.72 -20.04 12.26
N ILE A 710 -4.99 -20.20 12.64
CA ILE A 710 -6.13 -20.12 11.73
C ILE A 710 -6.58 -18.65 11.69
N ALA A 711 -6.16 -17.90 10.67
CA ALA A 711 -6.73 -16.65 10.14
C ALA A 711 -5.91 -16.25 8.89
N GLY A 712 -6.42 -15.84 7.73
CA GLY A 712 -7.78 -15.68 7.20
C GLY A 712 -7.74 -15.67 5.65
N MET A 713 -8.84 -16.10 5.04
CA MET A 713 -9.15 -15.94 3.60
C MET A 713 -9.39 -14.46 3.24
N PRO A 714 -9.46 -14.07 1.95
CA PRO A 714 -9.92 -12.72 1.56
C PRO A 714 -11.19 -12.34 2.32
N THR A 715 -11.24 -11.10 2.81
CA THR A 715 -12.35 -10.52 3.56
C THR A 715 -13.70 -10.89 2.91
N PRO A 716 -14.52 -11.75 3.55
CA PRO A 716 -15.89 -11.95 3.11
C PRO A 716 -16.67 -10.70 3.53
N VAL A 717 -16.86 -9.78 2.58
CA VAL A 717 -17.89 -8.76 2.72
C VAL A 717 -19.23 -9.47 2.67
N ALA A 718 -19.95 -9.49 3.80
CA ALA A 718 -21.31 -9.99 3.85
C ALA A 718 -22.24 -8.78 3.67
N ASP A 719 -22.86 -8.68 2.50
CA ASP A 719 -23.80 -7.61 2.19
C ASP A 719 -25.24 -8.09 2.33
N SER A 720 -26.12 -7.19 2.75
CA SER A 720 -27.55 -7.33 2.52
C SER A 720 -27.90 -6.91 1.09
N PRO A 721 -29.00 -7.40 0.51
CA PRO A 721 -29.53 -6.80 -0.71
C PRO A 721 -29.99 -5.37 -0.43
N VAL A 722 -29.96 -4.53 -1.47
CA VAL A 722 -30.64 -3.23 -1.45
C VAL A 722 -32.12 -3.48 -1.16
N THR A 723 -32.60 -2.97 -0.03
CA THR A 723 -33.93 -3.24 0.51
C THR A 723 -34.77 -1.99 0.45
N ASP A 724 -35.80 -1.99 -0.40
CA ASP A 724 -36.76 -0.90 -0.48
C ASP A 724 -37.53 -0.76 0.84
N PHE A 725 -37.74 0.48 1.28
CA PHE A 725 -38.57 0.74 2.46
C PHE A 725 -40.00 0.22 2.29
N ILE A 726 -40.51 -0.46 3.31
CA ILE A 726 -41.90 -0.93 3.34
C ILE A 726 -42.75 0.19 3.94
N PHE A 727 -43.74 0.67 3.18
CA PHE A 727 -44.69 1.68 3.66
C PHE A 727 -46.08 1.07 3.87
N ASN A 728 -46.75 1.50 4.94
CA ASN A 728 -48.15 1.20 5.19
C ASN A 728 -49.00 2.49 5.30
N ALA A 729 -50.27 2.36 5.65
CA ALA A 729 -51.20 3.50 5.72
C ALA A 729 -50.90 4.51 6.87
N LEU A 730 -49.88 4.23 7.70
CA LEU A 730 -49.46 5.01 8.86
C LEU A 730 -48.02 5.55 8.75
N GLY A 731 -47.28 5.28 7.66
CA GLY A 731 -45.87 5.68 7.51
C GLY A 731 -44.97 4.51 7.10
N LEU A 732 -43.67 4.61 7.39
CA LEU A 732 -42.73 3.49 7.31
C LEU A 732 -43.22 2.35 8.22
N ASP A 733 -43.15 1.11 7.72
CA ASP A 733 -43.38 -0.12 8.45
C ASP A 733 -42.03 -0.79 8.73
N ASP A 734 -42.00 -1.70 9.70
CA ASP A 734 -40.78 -2.44 10.04
C ASP A 734 -40.24 -3.12 8.76
N THR A 735 -39.02 -2.76 8.38
CA THR A 735 -38.44 -3.19 7.09
C THR A 735 -37.27 -4.13 7.37
N PRO A 736 -37.42 -5.46 7.19
CA PRO A 736 -36.35 -6.42 7.43
C PRO A 736 -35.40 -6.54 6.24
N THR A 737 -34.12 -6.79 6.52
CA THR A 737 -33.12 -7.22 5.54
C THR A 737 -32.27 -8.35 6.11
N THR A 738 -31.64 -9.12 5.25
CA THR A 738 -30.82 -10.26 5.65
C THR A 738 -29.40 -10.06 5.13
N VAL A 739 -28.43 -10.03 6.03
CA VAL A 739 -27.01 -10.13 5.68
C VAL A 739 -26.70 -11.59 5.39
N MET A 740 -26.30 -11.89 4.16
CA MET A 740 -26.09 -13.28 3.71
C MET A 740 -24.65 -13.72 3.94
N GLY A 741 -24.47 -14.94 4.46
CA GLY A 741 -23.14 -15.55 4.56
C GLY A 741 -22.22 -14.95 5.62
N ALA A 742 -22.76 -14.32 6.67
CA ALA A 742 -22.01 -13.85 7.83
C ALA A 742 -21.19 -14.98 8.46
N GLN A 743 -19.93 -14.70 8.75
CA GLN A 743 -19.01 -15.62 9.44
C GLN A 743 -18.73 -15.12 10.85
N MET A 744 -18.23 -16.00 11.72
CA MET A 744 -17.75 -15.58 13.04
C MET A 744 -16.50 -14.70 12.89
N SER A 745 -16.46 -13.59 13.61
CA SER A 745 -15.28 -12.72 13.72
C SER A 745 -14.22 -13.37 14.61
N ILE A 746 -12.95 -13.21 14.23
CA ILE A 746 -11.78 -13.65 14.97
C ILE A 746 -10.73 -12.54 14.95
N GLY A 747 -10.71 -11.67 15.95
CA GLY A 747 -9.75 -10.56 16.00
C GLY A 747 -10.33 -9.19 16.34
N GLY A 748 -11.46 -9.13 17.05
CA GLY A 748 -12.07 -7.89 17.48
C GLY A 748 -13.48 -7.66 16.94
N ASP A 749 -13.99 -6.47 17.24
CA ASP A 749 -15.35 -6.04 16.92
C ASP A 749 -15.57 -5.98 15.40
N VAL A 750 -16.81 -6.23 14.98
CA VAL A 750 -17.21 -6.23 13.57
C VAL A 750 -17.73 -4.86 13.19
N THR A 751 -17.20 -4.30 12.11
CA THR A 751 -17.64 -3.02 11.56
C THR A 751 -18.81 -3.24 10.60
N VAL A 752 -19.92 -2.54 10.84
CA VAL A 752 -21.10 -2.57 9.97
C VAL A 752 -21.31 -1.17 9.39
N THR A 753 -21.37 -1.09 8.07
CA THR A 753 -21.71 0.11 7.31
C THR A 753 -23.15 0.02 6.85
N ALA A 754 -23.99 0.99 7.24
CA ALA A 754 -25.37 1.08 6.86
C ALA A 754 -25.60 2.30 5.95
N THR A 755 -26.10 2.05 4.75
CA THR A 755 -26.38 3.07 3.72
C THR A 755 -27.89 3.25 3.58
N PHE A 756 -28.37 4.49 3.71
CA PHE A 756 -29.79 4.83 3.67
C PHE A 756 -30.05 5.99 2.69
N ALA A 757 -31.15 5.91 1.95
CA ALA A 757 -31.67 7.02 1.15
C ALA A 757 -33.20 7.09 1.30
N GLY A 758 -33.75 8.29 1.56
CA GLY A 758 -35.17 8.47 1.87
C GLY A 758 -35.59 9.94 2.03
N ASP A 759 -36.91 10.16 2.12
CA ASP A 759 -37.55 11.46 2.38
C ASP A 759 -37.70 11.67 3.90
N PHE A 760 -36.91 12.60 4.44
CA PHE A 760 -36.69 12.81 5.88
C PHE A 760 -37.24 14.17 6.35
N GLY A 761 -38.55 14.36 6.19
CA GLY A 761 -39.23 15.65 6.28
C GLY A 761 -39.40 16.31 7.67
N LEU A 762 -38.59 17.36 7.92
CA LEU A 762 -38.83 18.57 8.74
C LEU A 762 -38.86 18.46 10.27
N THR A 763 -38.61 17.30 10.89
CA THR A 763 -38.25 17.22 12.33
C THR A 763 -37.07 16.26 12.53
N THR A 764 -36.46 16.24 13.73
CA THR A 764 -35.36 15.31 14.04
C THR A 764 -35.85 13.87 13.92
N GLU A 765 -35.53 13.19 12.83
CA GLU A 765 -35.86 11.80 12.59
C GLU A 765 -34.67 10.91 12.92
N SER A 766 -34.95 9.79 13.59
CA SER A 766 -33.97 8.85 14.13
C SER A 766 -34.38 7.45 13.69
N PHE A 767 -33.44 6.66 13.17
CA PHE A 767 -33.71 5.26 12.88
C PHE A 767 -33.02 4.36 13.90
N VAL A 768 -33.73 3.29 14.26
CA VAL A 768 -33.25 2.26 15.18
C VAL A 768 -33.11 0.96 14.42
N LEU A 769 -31.92 0.37 14.49
CA LEU A 769 -31.63 -0.92 13.88
C LEU A 769 -31.53 -1.98 14.98
N ASN A 770 -32.33 -3.03 14.84
CA ASN A 770 -32.27 -4.19 15.71
C ASN A 770 -31.52 -5.34 15.05
N GLY A 771 -30.71 -6.02 15.86
CA GLY A 771 -30.06 -7.26 15.49
C GLY A 771 -31.02 -8.46 15.47
N PRO A 772 -30.52 -9.66 15.09
CA PRO A 772 -31.31 -10.89 14.97
C PRO A 772 -32.00 -11.35 16.27
N ASP A 773 -31.50 -10.92 17.43
CA ASP A 773 -32.10 -11.19 18.73
C ASP A 773 -33.21 -10.19 19.12
N GLY A 774 -33.45 -9.18 18.29
CA GLY A 774 -34.41 -8.11 18.51
C GLY A 774 -33.92 -7.02 19.47
N MET A 775 -32.64 -7.03 19.84
CA MET A 775 -32.02 -5.96 20.62
C MET A 775 -31.49 -4.87 19.69
N GLU A 776 -31.49 -3.63 20.17
CA GLU A 776 -30.94 -2.47 19.47
C GLU A 776 -29.43 -2.61 19.34
N VAL A 777 -28.94 -2.54 18.10
CA VAL A 777 -27.50 -2.54 17.77
C VAL A 777 -27.00 -1.17 17.34
N TYR A 778 -27.91 -0.29 16.89
CA TYR A 778 -27.60 1.07 16.51
C TYR A 778 -28.85 1.96 16.59
N ASP A 779 -28.68 3.19 17.09
CA ASP A 779 -29.68 4.25 17.14
C ASP A 779 -29.02 5.55 16.66
N ASN A 780 -29.56 6.15 15.61
CA ASN A 780 -29.08 7.45 15.13
C ASN A 780 -29.90 8.59 15.74
N SER A 781 -29.27 9.40 16.60
CA SER A 781 -29.91 10.59 17.20
C SER A 781 -29.81 11.88 16.37
N ASP A 782 -29.16 11.85 15.21
CA ASP A 782 -28.83 13.05 14.43
C ASP A 782 -29.87 13.37 13.35
N SER A 783 -30.08 14.67 13.08
CA SER A 783 -30.99 15.12 12.02
C SER A 783 -30.45 14.78 10.63
N LEU A 784 -31.17 13.94 9.89
CA LEU A 784 -30.83 13.54 8.53
C LEU A 784 -31.19 14.61 7.49
N THR A 785 -30.44 14.68 6.39
CA THR A 785 -30.78 15.53 5.24
C THR A 785 -31.62 14.79 4.22
N ASP A 786 -32.71 15.43 3.79
CA ASP A 786 -33.70 14.93 2.83
C ASP A 786 -33.11 14.64 1.43
N CYS A 787 -33.60 13.56 0.79
CA CYS A 787 -33.25 13.04 -0.54
C CYS A 787 -31.73 12.85 -0.82
N ASN A 788 -30.90 12.61 0.21
CA ASN A 788 -29.48 12.27 0.05
C ASN A 788 -29.19 10.85 0.58
N THR A 789 -28.18 10.22 -0.01
CA THR A 789 -27.61 8.98 0.55
C THR A 789 -26.78 9.33 1.78
N ASN A 790 -27.16 8.76 2.93
CA ASN A 790 -26.43 8.88 4.20
C ASN A 790 -25.76 7.53 4.51
N VAL A 791 -24.52 7.57 4.99
CA VAL A 791 -23.73 6.38 5.33
C VAL A 791 -23.32 6.47 6.79
N PHE A 792 -23.64 5.43 7.57
CA PHE A 792 -23.32 5.33 8.98
C PHE A 792 -22.47 4.08 9.22
N THR A 793 -21.48 4.20 10.09
CA THR A 793 -20.62 3.08 10.48
C THR A 793 -20.71 2.89 11.98
N PHE A 794 -20.91 1.65 12.42
CA PHE A 794 -20.93 1.28 13.84
C PHE A 794 -20.29 -0.09 14.04
N THR A 795 -19.92 -0.40 15.28
CA THR A 795 -19.29 -1.67 15.63
C THR A 795 -20.24 -2.55 16.44
N ILE A 796 -20.19 -3.86 16.19
CA ILE A 796 -20.83 -4.89 17.02
C ILE A 796 -19.72 -5.66 17.72
N ALA A 797 -19.80 -5.76 19.05
CA ALA A 797 -18.81 -6.47 19.84
C ALA A 797 -18.62 -7.90 19.35
N GLU A 798 -17.37 -8.38 19.28
CA GLU A 798 -17.04 -9.72 18.74
C GLU A 798 -17.93 -10.82 19.36
N ALA A 799 -18.12 -10.77 20.67
CA ALA A 799 -18.90 -11.75 21.41
C ALA A 799 -20.39 -11.76 20.99
N ASP A 800 -20.96 -10.59 20.73
CA ASP A 800 -22.37 -10.45 20.34
C ASP A 800 -22.58 -10.88 18.88
N TRP A 801 -21.67 -10.48 17.99
CA TRP A 801 -21.67 -10.93 16.59
C TRP A 801 -21.53 -12.45 16.46
N ASN A 802 -20.55 -13.03 17.16
CA ASN A 802 -20.34 -14.48 17.17
C ASN A 802 -21.52 -15.21 17.79
N ASN A 803 -22.15 -14.62 18.81
CA ASN A 803 -23.39 -15.16 19.37
C ASN A 803 -24.55 -15.11 18.35
N TYR A 804 -24.64 -14.08 17.49
CA TYR A 804 -25.63 -14.03 16.41
C TYR A 804 -25.42 -15.15 15.38
N VAL A 805 -24.20 -15.28 14.84
CA VAL A 805 -23.87 -16.31 13.83
C VAL A 805 -24.12 -17.72 14.37
N THR A 806 -23.75 -17.96 15.62
CA THR A 806 -23.94 -19.29 16.25
C THR A 806 -25.39 -19.59 16.62
N THR A 807 -26.18 -18.58 16.99
CA THR A 807 -27.57 -18.76 17.45
C THR A 807 -28.56 -18.78 16.28
N PHE A 808 -28.38 -17.91 15.29
CA PHE A 808 -29.34 -17.70 14.20
C PHE A 808 -28.86 -18.25 12.85
N GLY A 809 -27.57 -18.62 12.72
CA GLY A 809 -26.96 -19.12 11.50
C GLY A 809 -26.23 -18.02 10.71
N PRO A 810 -25.65 -18.34 9.53
CA PRO A 810 -24.86 -17.39 8.75
C PRO A 810 -25.70 -16.36 8.00
N ASP A 811 -27.02 -16.52 7.90
CA ASP A 811 -27.91 -15.54 7.31
C ASP A 811 -28.61 -14.78 8.44
N LEU A 812 -28.16 -13.55 8.69
CA LEU A 812 -28.57 -12.75 9.86
C LEU A 812 -29.64 -11.73 9.47
N ASP A 813 -30.82 -11.86 10.07
CA ASP A 813 -31.94 -10.94 9.85
C ASP A 813 -31.79 -9.70 10.73
N PHE A 814 -31.66 -8.53 10.10
CA PHE A 814 -31.70 -7.23 10.74
C PHE A 814 -33.05 -6.56 10.47
N LEU A 815 -33.52 -5.79 11.45
CA LEU A 815 -34.81 -5.12 11.37
C LEU A 815 -34.63 -3.62 11.57
N LEU A 816 -34.91 -2.85 10.52
CA LEU A 816 -35.10 -1.41 10.64
C LEU A 816 -36.51 -1.17 11.21
N LEU A 817 -36.58 -0.58 12.40
CA LEU A 817 -37.87 -0.31 13.05
C LEU A 817 -38.62 0.83 12.36
N ALA A 818 -39.95 0.70 12.33
CA ALA A 818 -40.85 1.73 11.81
C ALA A 818 -40.62 3.07 12.54
N ASP A 819 -40.24 4.08 11.77
CA ASP A 819 -40.25 5.47 12.21
C ASP A 819 -41.59 6.11 11.78
N PRO A 820 -42.46 6.49 12.73
CA PRO A 820 -43.75 7.11 12.43
C PRO A 820 -43.64 8.50 11.78
N GLU A 821 -42.44 9.07 11.67
CA GLU A 821 -42.18 10.41 11.13
C GLU A 821 -41.75 10.37 9.64
N VAL A 822 -41.51 9.19 9.07
CA VAL A 822 -41.18 9.01 7.63
C VAL A 822 -42.47 8.96 6.78
N ASP A 823 -42.82 10.11 6.19
CA ASP A 823 -44.10 10.38 5.51
C ASP A 823 -44.14 10.00 4.01
N GLY A 824 -43.94 8.72 3.69
CA GLY A 824 -44.39 8.10 2.44
C GLY A 824 -43.60 8.36 1.13
N PRO A 825 -43.81 7.52 0.09
CA PRO A 825 -42.87 7.38 -1.03
C PRO A 825 -42.91 8.48 -2.12
N ALA A 826 -43.52 9.65 -1.85
CA ALA A 826 -44.00 10.53 -2.91
C ALA A 826 -43.05 11.65 -3.37
N LEU A 827 -41.98 11.99 -2.63
CA LEU A 827 -41.11 13.12 -2.98
C LEU A 827 -39.72 12.74 -3.56
N CYS A 828 -39.09 11.63 -3.14
CA CYS A 828 -37.71 11.26 -3.56
C CYS A 828 -37.58 9.97 -4.43
N ALA A 829 -38.63 9.48 -5.10
CA ALA A 829 -38.49 8.28 -5.97
C ALA A 829 -37.49 8.53 -7.12
N PRO A 830 -36.51 7.63 -7.36
CA PRO A 830 -36.52 6.21 -7.03
C PRO A 830 -35.72 5.78 -5.78
N ASP A 831 -35.17 6.69 -4.98
CA ASP A 831 -34.05 6.38 -4.06
C ASP A 831 -34.49 6.08 -2.60
N ASN A 832 -35.54 5.29 -2.37
CA ASN A 832 -36.02 4.94 -1.02
C ASN A 832 -35.58 3.51 -0.61
N PHE A 833 -34.35 3.37 -0.10
CA PHE A 833 -33.79 2.06 0.25
C PHE A 833 -32.86 2.13 1.47
N TYR A 834 -32.56 0.96 2.02
CA TYR A 834 -31.38 0.77 2.85
C TYR A 834 -30.60 -0.51 2.52
N GLN A 835 -29.32 -0.50 2.83
CA GLN A 835 -28.40 -1.62 2.64
C GLN A 835 -27.39 -1.68 3.79
N LEU A 836 -27.07 -2.89 4.24
CA LEU A 836 -26.02 -3.15 5.22
C LEU A 836 -24.83 -3.82 4.51
N SER A 837 -23.62 -3.38 4.83
CA SER A 837 -22.36 -4.00 4.45
C SER A 837 -21.53 -4.26 5.70
N VAL A 838 -20.95 -5.45 5.78
CA VAL A 838 -20.23 -5.91 6.99
C VAL A 838 -18.77 -6.18 6.67
N GLU A 839 -17.89 -5.50 7.40
CA GLU A 839 -16.45 -5.69 7.40
C GLU A 839 -16.04 -6.33 8.73
N GLN A 840 -15.64 -7.60 8.69
CA GLN A 840 -15.14 -8.31 9.87
C GLN A 840 -13.73 -7.80 10.22
N GLY A 841 -13.44 -7.59 11.51
CA GLY A 841 -12.24 -6.90 11.99
C GLY A 841 -10.90 -7.43 11.43
N ASP A 842 -10.01 -6.49 11.12
CA ASP A 842 -8.66 -6.68 10.55
C ASP A 842 -7.61 -7.04 11.62
N PRO A 843 -6.79 -8.07 11.37
CA PRO A 843 -5.36 -7.95 11.61
C PRO A 843 -4.55 -8.28 10.33
N ALA A 844 -3.59 -7.42 10.01
CA ALA A 844 -2.82 -7.43 8.78
C ALA A 844 -1.96 -8.70 8.54
N ALA A 845 -1.83 -9.03 7.24
CA ALA A 845 -0.79 -9.80 6.55
C ALA A 845 -0.74 -11.35 6.69
N ALA A 846 -1.04 -12.01 5.55
CA ALA A 846 -0.62 -13.36 5.13
C ALA A 846 -0.99 -14.56 6.02
N GLY A 847 -2.26 -14.98 5.99
CA GLY A 847 -2.69 -16.26 6.57
C GLY A 847 -2.16 -17.49 5.80
N PRO A 848 -2.29 -18.71 6.39
CA PRO A 848 -1.82 -19.93 5.77
C PRO A 848 -2.60 -20.29 4.49
N ILE A 849 -1.91 -20.67 3.41
CA ILE A 849 -2.46 -20.97 2.09
C ILE A 849 -2.10 -22.40 1.70
N LEU A 850 -3.10 -23.24 1.39
CA LEU A 850 -2.91 -24.53 0.72
C LEU A 850 -3.40 -24.43 -0.72
N ILE A 851 -2.51 -24.64 -1.69
CA ILE A 851 -2.82 -24.65 -3.13
C ILE A 851 -2.20 -25.85 -3.84
N ASN A 852 -2.70 -26.14 -5.03
CA ASN A 852 -2.10 -27.11 -5.95
C ASN A 852 -1.87 -26.51 -7.34
N ASP A 853 -0.95 -27.08 -8.11
CA ASP A 853 -0.62 -26.66 -9.49
C ASP A 853 -1.61 -27.12 -10.56
N PHE A 854 -2.52 -28.05 -10.27
CA PHE A 854 -3.52 -28.54 -11.22
C PHE A 854 -4.63 -27.52 -11.47
N ASN A 855 -5.15 -26.88 -10.42
CA ASN A 855 -6.23 -25.89 -10.54
C ASN A 855 -6.08 -24.65 -9.65
N GLY A 856 -4.99 -24.52 -8.89
CA GLY A 856 -4.72 -23.35 -8.05
C GLY A 856 -5.57 -23.27 -6.77
N THR A 857 -6.26 -24.35 -6.40
CA THR A 857 -7.16 -24.38 -5.22
C THR A 857 -6.66 -25.34 -4.13
N ASN A 858 -7.39 -25.47 -3.03
CA ASN A 858 -7.11 -26.46 -1.98
C ASN A 858 -7.73 -27.85 -2.27
N ASP A 859 -8.30 -28.06 -3.46
CA ASP A 859 -8.86 -29.33 -3.92
C ASP A 859 -8.38 -29.64 -5.34
N ALA A 860 -7.55 -30.66 -5.52
CA ALA A 860 -7.05 -31.06 -6.83
C ALA A 860 -7.99 -32.05 -7.55
N SER A 861 -9.21 -32.28 -7.05
CA SER A 861 -10.17 -33.18 -7.69
C SER A 861 -10.63 -32.61 -9.04
N GLY A 862 -10.77 -33.47 -10.04
CA GLY A 862 -11.21 -33.05 -11.38
C GLY A 862 -10.95 -34.09 -12.45
N PHE A 863 -11.07 -33.68 -13.71
CA PHE A 863 -10.85 -34.54 -14.87
C PHE A 863 -9.37 -34.63 -15.24
N TYR A 864 -8.80 -35.83 -15.19
CA TYR A 864 -7.41 -36.12 -15.55
C TYR A 864 -7.35 -36.86 -16.90
N PRO A 865 -6.57 -36.37 -17.89
CA PRO A 865 -6.42 -37.08 -19.16
C PRO A 865 -5.60 -38.38 -18.99
N VAL A 866 -5.75 -39.31 -19.93
CA VAL A 866 -4.90 -40.52 -19.99
C VAL A 866 -3.42 -40.14 -19.97
N GLY A 867 -2.66 -40.75 -19.07
CA GLY A 867 -1.27 -40.42 -18.78
C GLY A 867 -1.01 -40.27 -17.29
N THR A 868 0.18 -39.78 -16.94
CA THR A 868 0.53 -39.42 -15.56
C THR A 868 0.56 -37.90 -15.45
N THR A 869 -0.27 -37.36 -14.55
CA THR A 869 -0.25 -35.96 -14.14
C THR A 869 0.34 -35.90 -12.73
N THR A 870 1.47 -35.22 -12.57
CA THR A 870 2.04 -34.92 -11.25
C THR A 870 1.33 -33.69 -10.69
N VAL A 871 0.76 -33.81 -9.50
CA VAL A 871 0.15 -32.70 -8.75
C VAL A 871 1.11 -32.28 -7.65
N THR A 872 1.48 -31.00 -7.65
CA THR A 872 2.30 -30.37 -6.62
C THR A 872 1.40 -29.59 -5.68
N TRP A 873 1.43 -29.94 -4.39
CA TRP A 873 0.78 -29.20 -3.32
C TRP A 873 1.79 -28.28 -2.63
N THR A 874 1.41 -27.02 -2.45
CA THR A 874 2.18 -26.02 -1.71
C THR A 874 1.35 -25.54 -0.53
N TYR A 875 1.91 -25.66 0.67
CA TYR A 875 1.35 -25.08 1.89
C TYR A 875 2.29 -23.99 2.37
N THR A 876 1.76 -22.80 2.56
CA THR A 876 2.41 -21.69 3.26
C THR A 876 1.70 -21.49 4.58
N ASP A 877 2.42 -21.38 5.70
CA ASP A 877 1.85 -21.09 7.01
C ASP A 877 1.55 -19.58 7.19
N GLY A 878 1.06 -19.18 8.37
CA GLY A 878 0.81 -17.77 8.71
C GLY A 878 2.08 -16.95 9.02
N GLY A 879 3.24 -17.60 9.16
CA GLY A 879 4.55 -16.95 9.25
C GLY A 879 5.23 -16.74 7.89
N GLY A 880 4.61 -17.20 6.80
CA GLY A 880 5.16 -17.15 5.45
C GLY A 880 6.11 -18.29 5.12
N ASN A 881 6.29 -19.29 5.99
CA ASN A 881 7.12 -20.45 5.70
C ASN A 881 6.35 -21.43 4.81
N SER A 882 6.99 -21.97 3.77
CA SER A 882 6.35 -22.88 2.83
C SER A 882 7.00 -24.26 2.77
N VAL A 883 6.16 -25.25 2.46
CA VAL A 883 6.58 -26.61 2.17
C VAL A 883 5.80 -27.15 0.98
N ASP A 884 6.49 -27.91 0.13
CA ASP A 884 5.88 -28.58 -1.03
C ASP A 884 5.83 -30.09 -0.83
N CYS A 885 4.81 -30.73 -1.38
CA CYS A 885 4.82 -32.17 -1.63
C CYS A 885 4.17 -32.51 -2.96
N THR A 886 4.57 -33.62 -3.57
CA THR A 886 4.04 -34.07 -4.88
C THR A 886 3.37 -35.43 -4.77
N MET A 887 2.39 -35.67 -5.65
CA MET A 887 1.78 -36.99 -5.87
C MET A 887 1.43 -37.19 -7.35
N ASP A 888 1.42 -38.43 -7.82
CA ASP A 888 1.08 -38.75 -9.22
C ASP A 888 -0.35 -39.27 -9.37
N VAL A 889 -1.12 -38.67 -10.27
CA VAL A 889 -2.41 -39.20 -10.78
C VAL A 889 -2.14 -39.87 -12.12
N THR A 890 -2.22 -41.20 -12.16
CA THR A 890 -2.06 -41.99 -13.39
C THR A 890 -3.40 -42.50 -13.89
N VAL A 891 -3.86 -41.98 -15.02
CA VAL A 891 -5.03 -42.49 -15.74
C VAL A 891 -4.55 -43.44 -16.83
N THR A 892 -4.84 -44.73 -16.68
CA THR A 892 -4.49 -45.76 -17.67
C THR A 892 -5.64 -46.00 -18.62
N ASP A 893 -5.36 -46.09 -19.91
CA ASP A 893 -6.30 -46.59 -20.90
C ASP A 893 -6.36 -48.12 -20.82
N ASP A 894 -7.50 -48.65 -20.39
CA ASP A 894 -7.79 -50.09 -20.39
C ASP A 894 -8.89 -50.48 -21.39
N GLU A 895 -9.34 -49.52 -22.20
CA GLU A 895 -10.32 -49.75 -23.24
C GLU A 895 -9.63 -50.43 -24.43
N ALA A 896 -10.23 -51.53 -24.90
CA ALA A 896 -9.74 -52.17 -26.10
C ALA A 896 -9.89 -51.18 -27.27
N PRO A 897 -8.84 -50.93 -28.08
CA PRO A 897 -8.95 -50.03 -29.21
C PRO A 897 -10.05 -50.54 -30.14
N GLU A 898 -11.13 -49.76 -30.28
CA GLU A 898 -12.11 -50.03 -31.31
C GLU A 898 -11.49 -49.73 -32.67
N VAL A 899 -11.25 -50.78 -33.44
CA VAL A 899 -10.82 -50.66 -34.83
C VAL A 899 -12.01 -50.15 -35.64
N SER A 900 -12.12 -48.83 -35.74
CA SER A 900 -12.89 -48.17 -36.78
C SER A 900 -11.98 -47.90 -37.98
N CYS A 901 -12.22 -48.61 -39.07
CA CYS A 901 -11.58 -48.32 -40.35
C CYS A 901 -11.97 -46.91 -40.78
N ILE A 902 -11.01 -45.99 -40.97
CA ILE A 902 -11.29 -44.65 -41.50
C ILE A 902 -11.86 -44.79 -42.91
N GLY A 903 -13.16 -44.53 -42.99
CA GLY A 903 -14.00 -44.58 -44.19
C GLY A 903 -15.26 -45.42 -44.01
N GLY A 904 -16.04 -45.18 -42.94
CA GLY A 904 -17.38 -45.77 -42.72
C GLY A 904 -18.45 -44.67 -42.60
N PRO A 905 -19.70 -44.92 -43.00
CA PRO A 905 -20.63 -43.87 -43.42
C PRO A 905 -21.17 -43.07 -42.24
N VAL A 906 -21.22 -41.75 -42.43
CA VAL A 906 -22.10 -40.87 -41.66
C VAL A 906 -23.53 -41.39 -41.87
N ALA A 907 -24.30 -41.59 -40.80
CA ALA A 907 -25.74 -41.85 -40.91
C ALA A 907 -26.35 -40.76 -41.81
N GLY A 908 -26.78 -41.16 -42.99
CA GLY A 908 -27.28 -40.27 -44.04
C GLY A 908 -28.66 -40.74 -44.45
N THR A 909 -29.58 -39.79 -44.64
CA THR A 909 -30.87 -40.08 -45.24
C THR A 909 -30.71 -40.03 -46.76
N GLY A 910 -31.01 -41.14 -47.43
CA GLY A 910 -31.06 -41.23 -48.89
C GLY A 910 -32.51 -41.22 -49.37
N THR A 911 -32.80 -40.53 -50.48
CA THR A 911 -34.12 -40.59 -51.12
C THR A 911 -33.97 -40.83 -52.60
N ALA A 912 -34.60 -41.87 -53.13
CA ALA A 912 -34.74 -42.08 -54.56
C ALA A 912 -36.21 -41.96 -54.96
N THR A 913 -36.48 -41.33 -56.10
CA THR A 913 -37.84 -41.17 -56.64
C THR A 913 -37.90 -41.69 -58.07
N GLY A 914 -38.95 -42.44 -58.37
CA GLY A 914 -39.19 -43.02 -59.68
C GLY A 914 -40.60 -42.69 -60.12
N THR A 915 -40.75 -42.15 -61.33
CA THR A 915 -42.06 -41.86 -61.89
C THR A 915 -42.50 -43.01 -62.79
N GLY A 916 -43.54 -43.72 -62.37
CA GLY A 916 -44.19 -44.77 -63.14
C GLY A 916 -45.07 -44.24 -64.28
N GLY A 917 -45.27 -45.07 -65.31
CA GLY A 917 -46.22 -44.83 -66.38
C GLY A 917 -47.62 -45.38 -66.08
N ALA A 918 -48.47 -45.50 -67.10
CA ALA A 918 -49.76 -46.17 -66.95
C ALA A 918 -49.57 -47.67 -66.64
N ILE A 919 -50.22 -48.16 -65.59
CA ILE A 919 -50.23 -49.59 -65.24
C ILE A 919 -50.97 -50.35 -66.34
N PRO A 920 -50.34 -51.34 -67.01
CA PRO A 920 -50.98 -52.08 -68.09
C PRO A 920 -52.08 -53.00 -67.55
N ASP A 921 -53.32 -52.75 -67.98
CA ASP A 921 -54.49 -53.55 -67.60
C ASP A 921 -54.35 -55.02 -68.01
N ASN A 922 -54.64 -55.93 -67.08
CA ASN A 922 -54.64 -57.39 -67.25
C ASN A 922 -53.33 -57.97 -67.85
N SER A 923 -52.19 -57.33 -67.57
CA SER A 923 -50.86 -57.82 -67.94
C SER A 923 -50.15 -58.35 -66.70
N PRO A 924 -49.79 -59.64 -66.63
CA PRO A 924 -49.01 -60.18 -65.51
C PRO A 924 -47.58 -59.63 -65.45
N ALA A 925 -47.12 -58.91 -66.50
CA ALA A 925 -45.85 -58.20 -66.47
C ALA A 925 -45.93 -56.89 -65.67
N GLY A 926 -47.13 -56.40 -65.35
CA GLY A 926 -47.34 -55.20 -64.56
C GLY A 926 -46.67 -53.94 -65.14
N LEU A 927 -46.39 -53.00 -64.25
CA LEU A 927 -45.49 -51.87 -64.46
C LEU A 927 -44.24 -52.13 -63.61
N THR A 928 -43.07 -51.81 -64.15
CA THR A 928 -41.81 -51.86 -63.41
C THR A 928 -41.20 -50.47 -63.41
N VAL A 929 -40.89 -49.95 -62.23
CA VAL A 929 -40.21 -48.68 -62.02
C VAL A 929 -38.85 -48.95 -61.41
N THR A 930 -37.80 -48.39 -62.00
CA THR A 930 -36.44 -48.49 -61.47
C THR A 930 -36.11 -47.25 -60.66
N LEU A 931 -35.53 -47.46 -59.48
CA LEU A 931 -35.06 -46.43 -58.57
C LEU A 931 -33.54 -46.58 -58.48
N ASP A 932 -32.79 -45.67 -59.09
CA ASP A 932 -31.33 -45.70 -59.06
C ASP A 932 -30.82 -44.95 -57.83
N VAL A 933 -30.21 -45.69 -56.90
CA VAL A 933 -29.57 -45.14 -55.71
C VAL A 933 -28.06 -45.15 -55.92
N VAL A 934 -27.43 -43.98 -55.80
CA VAL A 934 -25.98 -43.81 -56.04
C VAL A 934 -25.19 -43.76 -54.74
N GLU A 935 -25.88 -43.59 -53.62
CA GLU A 935 -25.33 -43.64 -52.28
C GLU A 935 -25.29 -45.09 -51.74
N ASP A 936 -24.23 -45.42 -51.00
CA ASP A 936 -23.93 -46.77 -50.51
C ASP A 936 -23.89 -46.78 -48.98
N PHE A 937 -25.03 -47.10 -48.36
CA PHE A 937 -25.23 -47.22 -46.92
C PHE A 937 -25.80 -48.59 -46.59
N ASP A 938 -25.47 -49.13 -45.42
CA ASP A 938 -26.23 -50.27 -44.88
C ASP A 938 -27.58 -49.75 -44.37
N ILE A 939 -28.67 -50.38 -44.82
CA ILE A 939 -30.03 -50.01 -44.42
C ILE A 939 -30.22 -50.40 -42.95
N THR A 940 -30.68 -49.45 -42.14
CA THR A 940 -31.09 -49.70 -40.75
C THR A 940 -32.58 -49.51 -40.53
N ASP A 941 -33.23 -48.84 -41.49
CA ASP A 941 -34.63 -48.46 -41.50
C ASP A 941 -35.01 -48.04 -42.94
N MET A 942 -36.21 -48.37 -43.40
CA MET A 942 -36.65 -48.07 -44.78
C MET A 942 -38.14 -47.74 -44.85
N ASP A 943 -38.43 -46.49 -45.22
CA ASP A 943 -39.77 -46.04 -45.59
C ASP A 943 -39.97 -46.02 -47.11
N VAL A 944 -41.14 -46.45 -47.59
CA VAL A 944 -41.50 -46.38 -49.01
C VAL A 944 -42.79 -45.59 -49.21
N ASN A 945 -42.68 -44.40 -49.80
CA ASN A 945 -43.84 -43.63 -50.24
C ASN A 945 -44.37 -44.16 -51.59
N LEU A 946 -45.67 -44.49 -51.64
CA LEU A 946 -46.37 -44.95 -52.83
C LEU A 946 -47.47 -43.98 -53.22
N ASP A 947 -47.38 -43.41 -54.43
CA ASP A 947 -48.43 -42.62 -55.08
C ASP A 947 -48.90 -43.35 -56.35
N ILE A 948 -49.97 -44.14 -56.24
CA ILE A 948 -50.50 -44.97 -57.31
C ILE A 948 -51.97 -44.63 -57.54
N THR A 949 -52.31 -44.26 -58.77
CA THR A 949 -53.71 -44.18 -59.20
C THR A 949 -54.11 -45.42 -60.02
N HIS A 950 -55.04 -46.23 -59.51
CA HIS A 950 -55.56 -47.41 -60.19
C HIS A 950 -57.09 -47.55 -60.03
N SER A 951 -57.76 -48.03 -61.08
CA SER A 951 -59.23 -48.11 -61.09
C SER A 951 -59.84 -49.15 -60.15
N TRP A 952 -59.03 -50.10 -59.68
CA TRP A 952 -59.38 -51.14 -58.71
C TRP A 952 -58.17 -51.42 -57.80
N MET A 953 -58.13 -50.82 -56.61
CA MET A 953 -56.95 -50.92 -55.74
C MET A 953 -56.76 -52.32 -55.17
N GLY A 954 -57.86 -53.07 -54.98
CA GLY A 954 -57.84 -54.48 -54.61
C GLY A 954 -57.18 -55.44 -55.61
N ASP A 955 -56.89 -54.98 -56.83
CA ASP A 955 -56.17 -55.77 -57.85
C ASP A 955 -54.66 -55.50 -57.85
N LEU A 956 -54.20 -54.52 -57.05
CA LEU A 956 -52.79 -54.17 -56.99
C LEU A 956 -51.99 -55.19 -56.19
N SER A 957 -50.88 -55.60 -56.77
CA SER A 957 -49.76 -56.22 -56.06
C SER A 957 -48.55 -55.34 -56.31
N VAL A 958 -47.87 -54.95 -55.23
CA VAL A 958 -46.69 -54.08 -55.29
C VAL A 958 -45.58 -54.78 -54.52
N SER A 959 -44.42 -54.91 -55.16
CA SER A 959 -43.24 -55.55 -54.56
C SER A 959 -42.01 -54.71 -54.80
N LEU A 960 -41.23 -54.45 -53.76
CA LEU A 960 -39.93 -53.83 -53.91
C LEU A 960 -38.85 -54.93 -53.96
N THR A 961 -37.94 -54.82 -54.93
CA THR A 961 -36.82 -55.75 -55.12
C THR A 961 -35.50 -55.02 -54.95
N ALA A 962 -34.61 -55.59 -54.13
CA ALA A 962 -33.27 -55.08 -53.90
C ALA A 962 -32.38 -55.18 -55.16
N PRO A 963 -31.31 -54.39 -55.29
CA PRO A 963 -30.42 -54.38 -56.46
C PRO A 963 -29.71 -55.71 -56.72
N ASP A 964 -29.55 -56.53 -55.68
CA ASP A 964 -28.99 -57.87 -55.81
C ASP A 964 -29.95 -58.89 -56.46
N GLY A 965 -31.23 -58.51 -56.60
CA GLY A 965 -32.30 -59.31 -57.17
C GLY A 965 -32.69 -60.53 -56.34
N THR A 966 -32.21 -60.66 -55.10
CA THR A 966 -32.45 -61.82 -54.23
C THR A 966 -33.45 -61.55 -53.13
N THR A 967 -33.48 -60.32 -52.59
CA THR A 967 -34.48 -59.90 -51.60
C THR A 967 -35.63 -59.18 -52.30
N VAL A 968 -36.84 -59.71 -52.13
CA VAL A 968 -38.08 -59.15 -52.66
C VAL A 968 -39.06 -59.06 -51.49
N VAL A 969 -39.60 -57.87 -51.25
CA VAL A 969 -40.62 -57.62 -50.24
C VAL A 969 -41.93 -57.31 -50.94
N GLN A 970 -42.94 -58.14 -50.73
CA GLN A 970 -44.29 -57.89 -51.22
C GLN A 970 -45.00 -56.92 -50.27
N MET A 971 -44.95 -55.62 -50.58
CA MET A 971 -45.52 -54.56 -49.74
C MET A 971 -47.05 -54.53 -49.78
N ILE A 972 -47.64 -54.82 -50.95
CA ILE A 972 -49.09 -54.90 -51.15
C ILE A 972 -49.41 -56.20 -51.91
N ASP A 973 -50.34 -57.01 -51.43
CA ASP A 973 -50.92 -58.18 -52.09
C ASP A 973 -52.45 -58.17 -51.97
N ARG A 974 -53.10 -57.35 -52.80
CA ARG A 974 -54.56 -57.21 -52.88
C ARG A 974 -55.19 -56.66 -51.58
N PRO A 975 -54.98 -55.36 -51.30
CA PRO A 975 -55.40 -54.75 -50.05
C PRO A 975 -56.93 -54.84 -49.87
N GLY A 976 -57.34 -55.20 -48.65
CA GLY A 976 -58.74 -55.29 -48.22
C GLY A 976 -59.16 -56.67 -47.70
N VAL A 977 -59.18 -56.84 -46.38
CA VAL A 977 -59.74 -58.05 -45.74
C VAL A 977 -61.25 -57.94 -45.48
N PRO A 978 -62.01 -59.06 -45.57
CA PRO A 978 -61.51 -60.43 -45.68
C PRO A 978 -61.88 -61.11 -46.99
N ALA A 979 -60.87 -61.60 -47.70
CA ALA A 979 -60.95 -62.79 -48.57
C ALA A 979 -62.23 -62.90 -49.44
N THR A 980 -62.66 -61.80 -50.04
CA THR A 980 -63.51 -61.89 -51.24
C THR A 980 -62.61 -61.74 -52.45
N ALA A 981 -62.94 -62.41 -53.54
CA ALA A 981 -62.07 -62.49 -54.74
C ALA A 981 -61.84 -61.15 -55.48
N ALA A 982 -62.15 -60.00 -54.86
CA ALA A 982 -62.24 -58.70 -55.53
C ALA A 982 -61.58 -57.50 -54.80
N GLY A 983 -60.98 -57.66 -53.60
CA GLY A 983 -60.29 -56.59 -52.84
C GLY A 983 -61.09 -55.28 -52.60
N CYS A 984 -60.45 -54.19 -52.15
CA CYS A 984 -61.12 -52.88 -51.99
C CYS A 984 -61.55 -52.31 -53.37
N ASN A 985 -62.83 -51.91 -53.52
CA ASN A 985 -63.44 -51.45 -54.79
C ASN A 985 -63.97 -50.01 -54.76
N ASN A 986 -63.20 -49.12 -54.16
CA ASN A 986 -63.62 -47.76 -53.87
C ASN A 986 -63.68 -46.84 -55.10
N LEU A 987 -64.36 -45.70 -54.92
CA LEU A 987 -64.52 -44.64 -55.92
C LEU A 987 -63.28 -43.72 -55.98
N ASP A 988 -62.44 -43.74 -54.94
CA ASP A 988 -61.18 -43.03 -54.90
C ASP A 988 -60.05 -43.95 -55.38
N THR A 989 -59.55 -43.67 -56.57
CA THR A 989 -58.63 -44.54 -57.29
C THR A 989 -57.18 -44.35 -56.84
N ALA A 990 -56.88 -43.55 -55.81
CA ALA A 990 -55.52 -43.19 -55.42
C ALA A 990 -55.08 -43.84 -54.10
N ILE A 991 -53.93 -44.52 -54.11
CA ILE A 991 -53.13 -44.89 -52.94
C ILE A 991 -52.04 -43.83 -52.81
N ASN A 992 -52.03 -43.06 -51.72
CA ASN A 992 -50.97 -42.12 -51.38
C ASN A 992 -50.54 -42.37 -49.93
N VAL A 993 -49.70 -43.39 -49.74
CA VAL A 993 -49.35 -43.93 -48.41
C VAL A 993 -47.85 -43.99 -48.22
N ASP A 994 -47.44 -43.91 -46.95
CA ASP A 994 -46.08 -44.20 -46.52
C ASP A 994 -46.06 -45.61 -45.93
N MET A 995 -45.26 -46.50 -46.50
CA MET A 995 -45.10 -47.88 -46.03
C MET A 995 -43.92 -47.92 -45.08
N ASP A 996 -44.17 -48.34 -43.84
CA ASP A 996 -43.24 -48.30 -42.71
C ASP A 996 -43.64 -49.46 -41.77
N ASP A 997 -42.73 -50.39 -41.44
CA ASP A 997 -43.04 -51.53 -40.58
C ASP A 997 -43.18 -51.20 -39.09
N GLU A 998 -42.84 -49.97 -38.68
CA GLU A 998 -43.12 -49.39 -37.36
C GLU A 998 -44.50 -48.72 -37.29
N ALA A 999 -45.23 -48.64 -38.42
CA ALA A 999 -46.56 -48.06 -38.47
C ALA A 999 -47.59 -48.81 -37.61
N ALA A 1000 -48.73 -48.17 -37.33
CA ALA A 1000 -49.74 -48.74 -36.43
C ALA A 1000 -50.82 -49.61 -37.11
N LEU A 1001 -50.98 -49.51 -38.43
CA LEU A 1001 -52.09 -50.11 -39.18
C LEU A 1001 -51.60 -50.92 -40.37
N PRO A 1002 -51.93 -52.21 -40.51
CA PRO A 1002 -51.54 -52.99 -41.68
C PRO A 1002 -52.33 -52.58 -42.93
N ILE A 1003 -51.62 -52.46 -44.05
CA ILE A 1003 -52.21 -52.05 -45.35
C ILE A 1003 -53.23 -53.07 -45.85
N GLU A 1004 -52.99 -54.37 -45.61
CA GLU A 1004 -53.84 -55.45 -46.10
C GLU A 1004 -55.20 -55.53 -45.40
N ASP A 1005 -55.25 -55.15 -44.11
CA ASP A 1005 -56.48 -55.19 -43.33
C ASP A 1005 -57.28 -53.88 -43.42
N SER A 1006 -56.82 -52.92 -44.23
CA SER A 1006 -57.33 -51.56 -44.28
C SER A 1006 -58.04 -51.27 -45.62
N CYS A 1007 -59.26 -50.71 -45.59
CA CYS A 1007 -59.90 -50.05 -46.74
C CYS A 1007 -60.39 -48.62 -46.37
N PRO A 1008 -59.50 -47.68 -46.00
CA PRO A 1008 -59.86 -46.31 -45.63
C PRO A 1008 -60.25 -45.46 -46.85
N GLU A 1009 -61.15 -44.48 -46.64
CA GLU A 1009 -61.51 -43.47 -47.64
C GLU A 1009 -61.09 -42.07 -47.15
N PRO A 1010 -60.05 -41.43 -47.71
CA PRO A 1010 -59.12 -41.88 -48.76
C PRO A 1010 -57.99 -42.80 -48.21
N PHE A 1011 -57.26 -43.48 -49.12
CA PHE A 1011 -56.05 -44.24 -48.79
C PHE A 1011 -54.86 -43.29 -48.61
N THR A 1012 -54.78 -42.66 -47.43
CA THR A 1012 -53.68 -41.77 -47.05
C THR A 1012 -53.18 -42.03 -45.64
N GLY A 1013 -51.88 -41.84 -45.41
CA GLY A 1013 -51.22 -42.03 -44.11
C GLY A 1013 -50.20 -43.17 -44.14
N THR A 1014 -49.73 -43.56 -42.95
CA THR A 1014 -48.65 -44.53 -42.78
C THR A 1014 -49.19 -45.92 -42.46
N PHE A 1015 -48.72 -46.96 -43.15
CA PHE A 1015 -49.21 -48.34 -43.00
C PHE A 1015 -48.08 -49.37 -42.93
N ILE A 1016 -48.32 -50.45 -42.17
CA ILE A 1016 -47.45 -51.62 -42.13
C ILE A 1016 -47.62 -52.37 -43.46
N PRO A 1017 -46.54 -52.64 -44.20
CA PRO A 1017 -46.58 -53.43 -45.44
C PRO A 1017 -46.96 -54.90 -45.18
N ASN A 1018 -47.42 -55.61 -46.20
CA ASN A 1018 -47.78 -57.03 -46.09
C ASN A 1018 -46.60 -57.93 -45.68
N GLU A 1019 -45.41 -57.65 -46.22
CA GLU A 1019 -44.13 -58.17 -45.75
C GLU A 1019 -43.27 -57.01 -45.22
N ALA A 1020 -42.56 -57.21 -44.11
CA ALA A 1020 -41.83 -56.15 -43.40
C ALA A 1020 -40.64 -55.59 -44.22
N LEU A 1021 -40.43 -54.27 -44.17
CA LEU A 1021 -39.35 -53.59 -44.88
C LEU A 1021 -37.99 -53.79 -44.19
N SER A 1022 -37.96 -54.09 -42.88
CA SER A 1022 -36.78 -54.60 -42.16
C SER A 1022 -36.15 -55.87 -42.78
N ALA A 1023 -36.80 -56.52 -43.75
CA ALA A 1023 -36.15 -57.55 -44.56
C ALA A 1023 -34.95 -57.02 -45.38
N PHE A 1024 -34.84 -55.70 -45.56
CA PHE A 1024 -33.69 -55.04 -46.20
C PHE A 1024 -32.62 -54.59 -45.20
N ASP A 1025 -32.82 -54.75 -43.89
CA ASP A 1025 -31.85 -54.31 -42.88
C ASP A 1025 -30.49 -55.01 -43.04
N GLY A 1026 -29.43 -54.21 -42.96
CA GLY A 1026 -28.05 -54.63 -43.18
C GLY A 1026 -27.70 -54.88 -44.66
N MET A 1027 -28.61 -54.64 -45.61
CA MET A 1027 -28.29 -54.61 -47.04
C MET A 1027 -27.79 -53.23 -47.47
N SER A 1028 -26.94 -53.18 -48.49
CA SER A 1028 -26.50 -51.92 -49.10
C SER A 1028 -27.63 -51.25 -49.89
N THR A 1029 -27.76 -49.92 -49.78
CA THR A 1029 -28.67 -49.10 -50.59
C THR A 1029 -28.23 -49.00 -52.05
N LEU A 1030 -26.95 -49.26 -52.38
CA LEU A 1030 -26.35 -48.95 -53.67
C LEU A 1030 -26.89 -49.83 -54.80
N GLY A 1031 -27.39 -49.19 -55.86
CA GLY A 1031 -27.75 -49.85 -57.10
C GLY A 1031 -29.17 -49.54 -57.56
N THR A 1032 -29.64 -50.32 -58.55
CA THR A 1032 -30.97 -50.13 -59.15
C THR A 1032 -31.99 -51.00 -58.41
N TRP A 1033 -32.82 -50.36 -57.59
CA TRP A 1033 -33.98 -50.98 -56.97
C TRP A 1033 -35.12 -51.06 -57.98
N THR A 1034 -35.97 -52.08 -57.83
CA THR A 1034 -37.08 -52.31 -58.77
C THR A 1034 -38.39 -52.42 -58.02
N LEU A 1035 -39.32 -51.50 -58.32
CA LEU A 1035 -40.69 -51.45 -57.79
C LEU A 1035 -41.71 -51.94 -58.83
#